data_AF-A0A9R0BG20-F1
#
_entry.id   AF-A0A9R0BG20-F1
#
_cell.length_a   1.000
_cell.length_b   1.000
_cell.length_c   1.000
_cell.angle_alpha   90.00
_cell.angle_beta   90.00
_cell.angle_gamma   90.00
#
_symmetry.space_group_name_H-M   'P 1'
#
loop_
_entity.id
_entity.type
_entity.pdbx_description
1 polymer ?
#
loop_
_entity_poly.entity_id
_entity_poly.type
_entity_poly.pdbx_seq_one_letter_code
_entity_poly.pdbx_strand_id
1 'polypeptide(L)'
;MSQVTLLDEVSRWNQETCQQELKTVLPKLVAMHHDTDSWEEHTNILQTITSRFLPHLSLSELETGCFSTVLPKVVKVFASLLEEISKQIGGLSSQNTELHVFLRNILKMMVQTLESLSGCVRHVCSFEESVSFDSIRSLPSCILRVLKDTFQHCKNSEVMYSGRLSLVGDLLQGLFKEAYSLQKGLMELLDKINLEDTASEEEVSDIVTVIHSLLDICSIISGLDIALHANTWKFIIKQSVKYQSLVEDRLRHTDIAFSLCEDLYTSVQNCIELAQQIQQAGLQEMVHCPEYKLFQKATKMCRFFANTLVHYTKEFKAFLAKSCRRFHQLYLQIHSKFPPSVCAPSVPSALSEELRVAVLVPMDAMLTQLLSFQPFAESVLDPDHQCSTEFYLPQCLLLVSVLGKLSSQPEEAMRLWSDGSQFSEETPRWSVFEAVLHSFRRCMLERAVPVWLPGVMLRGQAQGRVSLHQHVCVHMCACVAVLPTQHFAPLERSLLAGVLQADTQTAVLATDVWCFLARYGTAELCFHHVLLIAHLIRSCPGEGYQMFNLALLLRRLLFLMTPKHQVEFVERFPPAQEENQCVWHHTLLRSLCTEARMRVEDDVLAGASVVLQELENSGYRMGDILRLNRILGCVLMLMGGSNLQAECVGSSVKIISQLWSRMSSNQVQVHPPLQCTVKLLLSISAVLIKSVEPHVIVQAVSCLSGLTIQKCPDDLLLAALEFLASLGKLFISPNIQVYMEFECQVLPRISGLFNGLLSHPSWLILHHVLEGFGLFAEITNHEEVISQTLTSEEIKTKVLNYLSKTVSHQESEEARFERLKEWRSVIEKHCEQMECEDNSPVQTPLTEEPCPKRARQETKVEEEYERYLQTAESALKALQAIVGPGHNPSPPQWVRTRLEVLQTLITQINTTTVEEP
;
A
#
# COMPACT_ATOMS: atom_id res chain seq x y z
N MET A 1 25.13 77.65 11.01
CA MET A 1 25.86 77.03 9.88
C MET A 1 24.84 76.25 9.08
N SER A 2 24.82 76.36 7.75
CA SER A 2 23.87 75.60 6.93
C SER A 2 24.21 74.10 7.02
N GLN A 3 23.21 73.23 6.94
CA GLN A 3 23.38 71.77 7.01
C GLN A 3 24.46 71.25 6.05
N VAL A 4 24.54 71.83 4.84
CA VAL A 4 25.55 71.51 3.81
C VAL A 4 26.98 71.90 4.24
N THR A 5 27.17 73.04 4.92
CA THR A 5 28.52 73.48 5.37
C THR A 5 29.13 72.56 6.42
N LEU A 6 28.32 71.92 7.27
CA LEU A 6 28.81 71.05 8.33
C LEU A 6 29.36 69.72 7.78
N LEU A 7 28.66 69.10 6.81
CA LEU A 7 29.11 67.86 6.16
C LEU A 7 30.42 68.07 5.37
N ASP A 8 30.51 69.18 4.62
CA ASP A 8 31.72 69.52 3.86
C ASP A 8 32.92 69.82 4.77
N GLU A 9 32.72 70.48 5.91
CA GLU A 9 33.78 70.71 6.90
C GLU A 9 34.25 69.39 7.54
N VAL A 10 33.31 68.58 8.02
CA VAL A 10 33.59 67.30 8.69
C VAL A 10 34.31 66.31 7.75
N SER A 11 33.98 66.33 6.46
CA SER A 11 34.63 65.47 5.46
C SER A 11 36.14 65.70 5.35
N ARG A 12 36.62 66.90 5.71
CA ARG A 12 38.02 67.34 5.64
C ARG A 12 38.80 67.16 6.94
N TRP A 13 38.15 66.71 8.02
CA TRP A 13 38.78 66.54 9.33
C TRP A 13 39.71 65.32 9.37
N ASN A 14 40.77 65.43 10.19
CA ASN A 14 41.65 64.31 10.55
C ASN A 14 41.08 63.53 11.75
N GLN A 15 41.60 62.33 12.02
CA GLN A 15 41.09 61.46 13.09
C GLN A 15 41.11 62.13 14.47
N GLU A 16 42.13 62.93 14.78
CA GLU A 16 42.24 63.63 16.07
C GLU A 16 41.14 64.70 16.25
N THR A 17 40.84 65.48 15.21
CA THR A 17 39.75 66.47 15.23
C THR A 17 38.38 65.78 15.37
N CYS A 18 38.15 64.66 14.68
CA CYS A 18 36.91 63.88 14.82
C CYS A 18 36.72 63.33 16.23
N GLN A 19 37.79 62.90 16.89
CA GLN A 19 37.74 62.41 18.27
C GLN A 19 37.46 63.53 19.28
N GLN A 20 38.06 64.72 19.10
CA GLN A 20 37.85 65.87 19.99
C GLN A 20 36.41 66.42 19.89
N GLU A 21 35.87 66.51 18.68
CA GLU A 21 34.53 67.06 18.40
C GLU A 21 33.40 65.99 18.44
N LEU A 22 33.70 64.76 18.85
CA LEU A 22 32.74 63.65 18.86
C LEU A 22 31.45 63.99 19.63
N LYS A 23 31.60 64.51 20.87
CA LYS A 23 30.45 64.80 21.75
C LYS A 23 29.60 65.99 21.29
N THR A 24 30.16 66.89 20.49
CA THR A 24 29.51 68.12 20.01
C THR A 24 28.87 67.93 18.64
N VAL A 25 29.47 67.11 17.78
CA VAL A 25 29.09 66.97 16.36
C VAL A 25 28.26 65.72 16.09
N LEU A 26 28.52 64.60 16.74
CA LEU A 26 27.73 63.37 16.54
C LEU A 26 26.24 63.58 16.81
N PRO A 27 25.80 64.22 17.91
CA PRO A 27 24.36 64.47 18.13
C PRO A 27 23.73 65.36 17.06
N LYS A 28 24.49 66.31 16.49
CA LYS A 28 24.01 67.19 15.40
C LYS A 28 23.86 66.41 14.10
N LEU A 29 24.80 65.53 13.79
CA LEU A 29 24.71 64.63 12.63
C LEU A 29 23.56 63.64 12.78
N VAL A 30 23.32 63.10 13.97
CA VAL A 30 22.16 62.23 14.26
C VAL A 30 20.84 62.99 14.09
N ALA A 31 20.74 64.24 14.57
CA ALA A 31 19.56 65.07 14.33
C ALA A 31 19.35 65.35 12.83
N MET A 32 20.41 65.73 12.11
CA MET A 32 20.36 65.91 10.65
C MET A 32 19.93 64.62 9.91
N HIS A 33 20.40 63.45 10.37
CA HIS A 33 20.02 62.16 9.80
C HIS A 33 18.53 61.84 9.97
N HIS A 34 17.92 62.27 11.08
CA HIS A 34 16.49 62.11 11.31
C HIS A 34 15.65 63.07 10.47
N ASP A 35 16.08 64.33 10.38
CA ASP A 35 15.33 65.44 9.78
C ASP A 35 15.43 65.50 8.24
N THR A 36 16.42 64.83 7.63
CA THR A 36 16.55 64.82 6.16
C THR A 36 15.48 63.94 5.49
N ASP A 37 14.87 64.49 4.44
CA ASP A 37 13.97 63.81 3.52
C ASP A 37 14.68 63.38 2.21
N SER A 38 15.92 63.84 1.99
CA SER A 38 16.71 63.49 0.81
C SER A 38 17.45 62.18 1.00
N TRP A 39 17.23 61.21 0.10
CA TRP A 39 17.94 59.93 0.13
C TRP A 39 19.46 60.05 -0.04
N GLU A 40 19.91 60.99 -0.89
CA GLU A 40 21.33 61.23 -1.13
C GLU A 40 22.00 61.84 0.09
N GLU A 41 21.36 62.84 0.72
CA GLU A 41 21.86 63.45 1.95
C GLU A 41 21.86 62.45 3.11
N HIS A 42 20.82 61.63 3.24
CA HIS A 42 20.74 60.55 4.21
C HIS A 42 21.93 59.58 4.09
N THR A 43 22.23 59.13 2.86
CA THR A 43 23.32 58.19 2.58
C THR A 43 24.68 58.82 2.90
N ASN A 44 24.88 60.10 2.54
CA ASN A 44 26.12 60.84 2.83
C ASN A 44 26.33 61.06 4.35
N ILE A 45 25.27 61.40 5.09
CA ILE A 45 25.32 61.54 6.55
C ILE A 45 25.67 60.19 7.20
N LEU A 46 25.01 59.10 6.77
CA LEU A 46 25.29 57.76 7.30
C LEU A 46 26.75 57.35 7.07
N GLN A 47 27.27 57.58 5.87
CA GLN A 47 28.67 57.28 5.54
C GLN A 47 29.63 58.11 6.40
N THR A 48 29.30 59.38 6.65
CA THR A 48 30.11 60.26 7.51
C THR A 48 30.12 59.78 8.96
N ILE A 49 28.95 59.44 9.52
CA ILE A 49 28.83 58.90 10.89
C ILE A 49 29.66 57.60 11.01
N THR A 50 29.47 56.66 10.09
CA THR A 50 30.09 55.33 10.15
C THR A 50 31.59 55.33 9.87
N SER A 51 32.09 56.19 8.99
CA SER A 51 33.52 56.22 8.63
C SER A 51 34.38 57.14 9.52
N ARG A 52 33.81 58.25 10.02
CA ARG A 52 34.58 59.29 10.73
C ARG A 52 34.37 59.29 12.24
N PHE A 53 33.18 58.97 12.74
CA PHE A 53 32.87 59.10 14.17
C PHE A 53 32.74 57.77 14.89
N LEU A 54 32.17 56.76 14.23
CA LEU A 54 32.03 55.42 14.81
C LEU A 54 33.35 54.86 15.36
N PRO A 55 34.52 54.98 14.68
CA PRO A 55 35.79 54.45 15.20
C PRO A 55 36.26 55.03 16.54
N HIS A 56 35.66 56.14 16.98
CA HIS A 56 36.04 56.85 18.21
C HIS A 56 35.09 56.57 19.39
N LEU A 57 34.02 55.79 19.19
CA LEU A 57 33.09 55.39 20.25
C LEU A 57 33.60 54.13 20.98
N SER A 58 33.41 54.08 22.29
CA SER A 58 33.65 52.86 23.07
C SER A 58 32.48 51.88 22.93
N LEU A 59 32.72 50.58 23.18
CA LEU A 59 31.70 49.53 23.09
C LEU A 59 30.42 49.85 23.88
N SER A 60 30.55 50.43 25.08
CA SER A 60 29.41 50.83 25.92
C SER A 60 28.61 52.01 25.38
N GLU A 61 29.19 52.85 24.51
CA GLU A 61 28.55 54.04 23.95
C GLU A 61 27.89 53.78 22.59
N LEU A 62 28.17 52.63 21.96
CA LEU A 62 27.71 52.31 20.61
C LEU A 62 26.19 52.26 20.51
N GLU A 63 25.53 51.48 21.37
CA GLU A 63 24.07 51.32 21.31
C GLU A 63 23.36 52.64 21.56
N THR A 64 23.57 53.25 22.72
CA THR A 64 22.86 54.47 23.15
C THR A 64 23.27 55.72 22.40
N GLY A 65 24.52 55.80 21.95
CA GLY A 65 25.09 56.98 21.31
C GLY A 65 24.94 56.99 19.79
N CYS A 66 24.75 55.83 19.15
CA CYS A 66 24.72 55.73 17.69
C CYS A 66 23.70 54.73 17.16
N PHE A 67 23.74 53.45 17.55
CA PHE A 67 22.99 52.41 16.84
C PHE A 67 21.48 52.51 17.05
N SER A 68 21.01 52.72 18.28
CA SER A 68 19.58 52.78 18.58
C SER A 68 18.88 54.01 17.98
N THR A 69 19.63 55.07 17.69
CA THR A 69 19.12 56.31 17.09
C THR A 69 19.22 56.29 15.56
N VAL A 70 20.38 55.90 15.00
CA VAL A 70 20.65 56.00 13.56
C VAL A 70 20.00 54.85 12.77
N LEU A 71 20.17 53.60 13.22
CA LEU A 71 19.81 52.42 12.41
C LEU A 71 18.32 52.27 12.09
N PRO A 72 17.36 52.63 12.98
CA PRO A 72 15.94 52.54 12.65
C PRO A 72 15.53 53.41 11.45
N LYS A 73 16.17 54.57 11.23
CA LYS A 73 15.92 55.42 10.05
C LYS A 73 16.54 54.80 8.80
N VAL A 74 17.70 54.16 8.90
CA VAL A 74 18.35 53.43 7.78
C VAL A 74 17.40 52.38 7.19
N VAL A 75 16.77 51.57 8.04
CA VAL A 75 15.77 50.57 7.62
C VAL A 75 14.62 51.23 6.84
N LYS A 76 14.05 52.33 7.36
CA LYS A 76 12.92 53.03 6.72
C LYS A 76 13.32 53.61 5.36
N VAL A 77 14.49 54.23 5.26
CA VAL A 77 14.97 54.81 4.00
C VAL A 77 15.26 53.70 2.99
N PHE A 78 15.93 52.63 3.39
CA PHE A 78 16.21 51.49 2.51
C PHE A 78 14.92 50.87 1.94
N ALA A 79 13.88 50.70 2.77
CA ALA A 79 12.57 50.23 2.31
C ALA A 79 11.92 51.20 1.31
N SER A 80 12.01 52.52 1.55
CA SER A 80 11.47 53.54 0.61
C SER A 80 12.17 53.53 -0.74
N LEU A 81 13.49 53.25 -0.78
CA LEU A 81 14.25 53.10 -2.01
C LEU A 81 13.73 51.92 -2.84
N LEU A 82 13.51 50.77 -2.19
CA LEU A 82 12.96 49.57 -2.84
C LEU A 82 11.52 49.76 -3.33
N GLU A 83 10.70 50.48 -2.57
CA GLU A 83 9.34 50.83 -2.98
C GLU A 83 9.36 51.70 -4.24
N GLU A 84 10.27 52.68 -4.31
CA GLU A 84 10.41 53.54 -5.48
C GLU A 84 10.91 52.78 -6.72
N ILE A 85 11.89 51.87 -6.56
CA ILE A 85 12.27 50.96 -7.65
C ILE A 85 11.03 50.24 -8.16
N SER A 86 10.25 49.64 -7.26
CA SER A 86 9.08 48.84 -7.63
C SER A 86 8.00 49.66 -8.37
N LYS A 87 7.83 50.94 -8.04
CA LYS A 87 6.90 51.85 -8.73
C LYS A 87 7.37 52.22 -10.14
N GLN A 88 8.67 52.46 -10.30
CA GLN A 88 9.23 53.07 -11.51
C GLN A 88 9.77 52.06 -12.53
N ILE A 89 10.02 50.81 -12.12
CA ILE A 89 10.66 49.77 -12.95
C ILE A 89 9.92 49.46 -14.26
N GLY A 90 8.58 49.60 -14.27
CA GLY A 90 7.76 49.37 -15.46
C GLY A 90 8.16 50.24 -16.65
N GLY A 91 8.58 51.48 -16.38
CA GLY A 91 9.00 52.46 -17.39
C GLY A 91 10.44 52.32 -17.89
N LEU A 92 11.23 51.40 -17.32
CA LEU A 92 12.64 51.23 -17.68
C LEU A 92 12.78 50.82 -19.15
N SER A 93 13.53 51.58 -19.95
CA SER A 93 13.85 51.22 -21.33
C SER A 93 15.19 51.82 -21.75
N SER A 94 15.78 51.33 -22.83
CA SER A 94 17.01 51.92 -23.39
C SER A 94 16.81 53.35 -23.92
N GLN A 95 15.56 53.78 -24.11
CA GLN A 95 15.21 55.12 -24.60
C GLN A 95 14.97 56.11 -23.45
N ASN A 96 14.65 55.63 -22.25
CA ASN A 96 14.37 56.47 -21.08
C ASN A 96 15.63 56.64 -20.21
N THR A 97 16.56 57.49 -20.67
CA THR A 97 17.87 57.70 -20.03
C THR A 97 17.75 58.36 -18.65
N GLU A 98 16.78 59.23 -18.43
CA GLU A 98 16.56 59.87 -17.12
C GLU A 98 16.15 58.84 -16.06
N LEU A 99 15.18 57.99 -16.38
CA LEU A 99 14.74 56.92 -15.48
C LEU A 99 15.84 55.88 -15.26
N HIS A 100 16.63 55.60 -16.30
CA HIS A 100 17.80 54.73 -16.20
C HIS A 100 18.83 55.26 -15.20
N VAL A 101 19.20 56.55 -15.31
CA VAL A 101 20.13 57.19 -14.36
C VAL A 101 19.52 57.23 -12.96
N PHE A 102 18.24 57.54 -12.82
CA PHE A 102 17.53 57.58 -11.54
C PHE A 102 17.56 56.22 -10.81
N LEU A 103 17.18 55.13 -11.48
CA LEU A 103 17.20 53.79 -10.88
C LEU A 103 18.63 53.33 -10.56
N ARG A 104 19.61 53.68 -11.39
CA ARG A 104 21.03 53.40 -11.10
C ARG A 104 21.50 54.16 -9.86
N ASN A 105 21.07 55.41 -9.67
CA ASN A 105 21.40 56.17 -8.47
C ASN A 105 20.77 55.56 -7.22
N ILE A 106 19.52 55.09 -7.30
CA ILE A 106 18.89 54.36 -6.19
C ILE A 106 19.70 53.10 -5.80
N LEU A 107 20.04 52.25 -6.78
CA LEU A 107 20.82 51.04 -6.53
C LEU A 107 22.20 51.36 -5.94
N LYS A 108 22.86 52.45 -6.39
CA LYS A 108 24.13 52.90 -5.79
C LYS A 108 23.97 53.31 -4.32
N MET A 109 22.93 54.07 -3.97
CA MET A 109 22.67 54.45 -2.58
C MET A 109 22.41 53.22 -1.70
N MET A 110 21.72 52.21 -2.23
CA MET A 110 21.51 50.94 -1.52
C MET A 110 22.85 50.21 -1.26
N VAL A 111 23.74 50.14 -2.26
CA VAL A 111 25.10 49.57 -2.08
C VAL A 111 25.88 50.33 -1.02
N GLN A 112 25.89 51.67 -1.06
CA GLN A 112 26.57 52.52 -0.07
C GLN A 112 26.01 52.33 1.36
N THR A 113 24.71 52.06 1.47
CA THR A 113 24.08 51.73 2.75
C THR A 113 24.60 50.40 3.30
N LEU A 114 24.71 49.37 2.46
CA LEU A 114 25.30 48.07 2.85
C LEU A 114 26.78 48.19 3.24
N GLU A 115 27.55 49.01 2.52
CA GLU A 115 28.96 49.29 2.83
C GLU A 115 29.10 49.99 4.20
N SER A 116 28.21 50.94 4.49
CA SER A 116 28.18 51.66 5.77
C SER A 116 27.84 50.70 6.93
N LEU A 117 26.85 49.83 6.76
CA LEU A 117 26.51 48.78 7.73
C LEU A 117 27.66 47.78 7.92
N SER A 118 28.36 47.42 6.84
CA SER A 118 29.57 46.58 6.91
C SER A 118 30.69 47.28 7.67
N GLY A 119 30.77 48.61 7.57
CA GLY A 119 31.63 49.45 8.40
C GLY A 119 31.30 49.33 9.88
N CYS A 120 30.01 49.35 10.24
CA CYS A 120 29.57 49.14 11.62
C CYS A 120 30.02 47.79 12.16
N VAL A 121 29.77 46.71 11.41
CA VAL A 121 30.17 45.34 11.81
C VAL A 121 31.68 45.23 11.97
N ARG A 122 32.46 45.74 11.02
CA ARG A 122 33.94 45.70 11.11
C ARG A 122 34.47 46.43 12.33
N HIS A 123 33.86 47.56 12.70
CA HIS A 123 34.25 48.30 13.89
C HIS A 123 33.94 47.50 15.17
N VAL A 124 32.74 46.95 15.31
CA VAL A 124 32.40 46.11 16.48
C VAL A 124 33.32 44.88 16.55
N CYS A 125 33.61 44.26 15.40
CA CYS A 125 34.54 43.14 15.35
C CYS A 125 35.99 43.51 15.67
N SER A 126 36.38 44.78 15.67
CA SER A 126 37.75 45.22 15.97
C SER A 126 38.07 45.26 17.47
N PHE A 127 37.05 45.23 18.34
CA PHE A 127 37.25 45.11 19.78
C PHE A 127 37.76 43.71 20.14
N GLU A 128 38.74 43.65 21.05
CA GLU A 128 39.28 42.40 21.60
C GLU A 128 38.39 41.84 22.74
N GLU A 129 37.58 42.69 23.38
CA GLU A 129 36.68 42.33 24.47
C GLU A 129 35.47 41.51 23.97
N SER A 130 34.89 40.69 24.86
CA SER A 130 33.65 39.96 24.57
C SER A 130 32.49 40.93 24.38
N VAL A 131 31.83 40.85 23.23
CA VAL A 131 30.70 41.73 22.89
C VAL A 131 29.42 41.19 23.52
N SER A 132 28.72 42.02 24.31
CA SER A 132 27.39 41.70 24.83
C SER A 132 26.29 42.12 23.85
N PHE A 133 25.14 41.43 23.86
CA PHE A 133 24.02 41.76 22.97
C PHE A 133 23.47 43.16 23.25
N ASP A 134 23.40 43.57 24.53
CA ASP A 134 22.91 44.89 24.94
C ASP A 134 23.72 46.05 24.34
N SER A 135 25.02 45.84 24.10
CA SER A 135 25.92 46.87 23.54
C SER A 135 25.69 47.12 22.04
N ILE A 136 24.95 46.25 21.36
CA ILE A 136 24.75 46.29 19.90
C ILE A 136 23.33 45.86 19.45
N ARG A 137 22.33 45.84 20.34
CA ARG A 137 20.99 45.26 20.10
C ARG A 137 20.33 45.73 18.79
N SER A 138 20.46 47.00 18.43
CA SER A 138 19.87 47.55 17.20
C SER A 138 20.60 47.13 15.91
N LEU A 139 21.86 46.69 16.00
CA LEU A 139 22.70 46.40 14.84
C LEU A 139 22.30 45.10 14.11
N PRO A 140 22.23 43.92 14.77
CA PRO A 140 21.76 42.69 14.10
C PRO A 140 20.36 42.85 13.51
N SER A 141 19.43 43.46 14.23
CA SER A 141 18.03 43.62 13.78
C SER A 141 17.93 44.50 12.54
N CYS A 142 18.69 45.60 12.47
CA CYS A 142 18.78 46.45 11.29
C CYS A 142 19.37 45.69 10.09
N ILE A 143 20.51 45.03 10.28
CA ILE A 143 21.21 44.32 9.21
C ILE A 143 20.33 43.19 8.65
N LEU A 144 19.73 42.38 9.50
CA LEU A 144 18.91 41.24 9.07
C LEU A 144 17.71 41.70 8.22
N ARG A 145 17.08 42.83 8.58
CA ARG A 145 15.97 43.39 7.79
C ARG A 145 16.44 43.91 6.43
N VAL A 146 17.53 44.67 6.40
CA VAL A 146 18.12 45.18 5.15
C VAL A 146 18.59 44.03 4.25
N LEU A 147 19.21 42.99 4.80
CA LEU A 147 19.62 41.79 4.08
C LEU A 147 18.43 41.04 3.48
N LYS A 148 17.38 40.82 4.27
CA LYS A 148 16.14 40.17 3.82
C LYS A 148 15.56 40.88 2.59
N ASP A 149 15.41 42.20 2.68
CA ASP A 149 14.88 43.03 1.60
C ASP A 149 15.79 43.03 0.37
N THR A 150 17.12 43.07 0.59
CA THR A 150 18.12 43.02 -0.47
C THR A 150 18.08 41.70 -1.24
N PHE A 151 18.16 40.57 -0.53
CA PHE A 151 18.13 39.25 -1.18
C PHE A 151 16.79 38.99 -1.86
N GLN A 152 15.68 39.46 -1.30
CA GLN A 152 14.37 39.35 -1.93
C GLN A 152 14.31 40.13 -3.25
N HIS A 153 14.86 41.34 -3.27
CA HIS A 153 14.97 42.13 -4.49
C HIS A 153 15.88 41.43 -5.53
N CYS A 154 17.03 40.91 -5.12
CA CYS A 154 17.93 40.15 -5.99
C CYS A 154 17.26 38.90 -6.57
N LYS A 155 16.53 38.12 -5.76
CA LYS A 155 15.78 36.93 -6.21
C LYS A 155 14.73 37.28 -7.26
N ASN A 156 13.99 38.36 -7.05
CA ASN A 156 12.92 38.78 -7.94
C ASN A 156 13.42 39.57 -9.16
N SER A 157 14.72 39.91 -9.22
CA SER A 157 15.27 40.83 -10.23
C SER A 157 15.09 40.31 -11.66
N GLU A 158 15.23 39.02 -11.91
CA GLU A 158 15.04 38.45 -13.26
C GLU A 158 13.63 38.72 -13.80
N VAL A 159 12.61 38.54 -12.95
CA VAL A 159 11.20 38.78 -13.27
C VAL A 159 10.86 40.27 -13.25
N MET A 160 11.38 41.03 -12.30
CA MET A 160 11.06 42.45 -12.12
C MET A 160 11.60 43.32 -13.28
N TYR A 161 12.81 43.02 -13.76
CA TYR A 161 13.45 43.79 -14.81
C TYR A 161 13.11 43.27 -16.23
N SER A 162 12.47 42.09 -16.38
CA SER A 162 11.94 41.50 -17.63
C SER A 162 12.77 41.79 -18.90
N GLY A 163 13.92 41.13 -19.04
CA GLY A 163 14.81 41.29 -20.20
C GLY A 163 15.59 42.60 -20.26
N ARG A 164 15.39 43.52 -19.30
CA ARG A 164 16.10 44.82 -19.19
C ARG A 164 17.17 44.82 -18.09
N LEU A 165 17.49 43.63 -17.55
CA LEU A 165 18.48 43.46 -16.48
C LEU A 165 19.86 44.02 -16.86
N SER A 166 20.24 43.94 -18.14
CA SER A 166 21.52 44.45 -18.65
C SER A 166 21.74 45.95 -18.40
N LEU A 167 20.68 46.72 -18.18
CA LEU A 167 20.76 48.15 -17.89
C LEU A 167 21.26 48.47 -16.46
N VAL A 168 21.10 47.53 -15.52
CA VAL A 168 21.41 47.72 -14.09
C VAL A 168 22.14 46.52 -13.45
N GLY A 169 22.44 45.48 -14.23
CA GLY A 169 22.94 44.20 -13.73
C GLY A 169 24.27 44.29 -12.99
N ASP A 170 25.13 45.23 -13.37
CA ASP A 170 26.39 45.51 -12.67
C ASP A 170 26.16 45.99 -11.22
N LEU A 171 25.17 46.87 -11.01
CA LEU A 171 24.81 47.37 -9.69
C LEU A 171 24.06 46.32 -8.86
N LEU A 172 23.20 45.51 -9.48
CA LEU A 172 22.55 44.38 -8.80
C LEU A 172 23.56 43.33 -8.33
N GLN A 173 24.58 43.05 -9.14
CA GLN A 173 25.68 42.17 -8.75
C GLN A 173 26.51 42.77 -7.60
N GLY A 174 26.77 44.08 -7.66
CA GLY A 174 27.41 44.83 -6.56
C GLY A 174 26.60 44.73 -5.26
N LEU A 175 25.29 44.95 -5.35
CA LEU A 175 24.35 44.86 -4.23
C LEU A 175 24.35 43.47 -3.60
N PHE A 176 24.27 42.42 -4.40
CA PHE A 176 24.33 41.03 -3.92
C PHE A 176 25.66 40.72 -3.23
N LYS A 177 26.78 41.16 -3.82
CA LYS A 177 28.12 40.92 -3.27
C LYS A 177 28.32 41.60 -1.92
N GLU A 178 27.90 42.86 -1.78
CA GLU A 178 27.98 43.57 -0.50
C GLU A 178 27.02 42.99 0.53
N ALA A 179 25.81 42.56 0.14
CA ALA A 179 24.89 41.86 1.04
C ALA A 179 25.48 40.53 1.55
N TYR A 180 26.10 39.74 0.65
CA TYR A 180 26.80 38.51 1.02
C TYR A 180 27.93 38.78 2.03
N SER A 181 28.75 39.80 1.76
CA SER A 181 29.85 40.23 2.64
C SER A 181 29.33 40.68 4.02
N LEU A 182 28.29 41.50 4.04
CA LEU A 182 27.65 42.00 5.26
C LEU A 182 27.08 40.86 6.10
N GLN A 183 26.37 39.91 5.48
CA GLN A 183 25.83 38.74 6.19
C GLN A 183 26.95 37.90 6.81
N LYS A 184 28.03 37.65 6.05
CA LYS A 184 29.19 36.92 6.56
C LYS A 184 29.81 37.64 7.77
N GLY A 185 30.02 38.95 7.66
CA GLY A 185 30.51 39.77 8.77
C GLY A 185 29.59 39.73 10.00
N LEU A 186 28.27 39.78 9.79
CA LEU A 186 27.30 39.66 10.87
C LEU A 186 27.40 38.30 11.58
N MET A 187 27.53 37.21 10.82
CA MET A 187 27.70 35.87 11.39
C MET A 187 29.00 35.75 12.21
N GLU A 188 30.10 36.33 11.71
CA GLU A 188 31.37 36.40 12.44
C GLU A 188 31.25 37.22 13.74
N LEU A 189 30.50 38.33 13.72
CA LEU A 189 30.21 39.14 14.89
C LEU A 189 29.40 38.35 15.93
N LEU A 190 28.30 37.71 15.49
CA LEU A 190 27.43 36.93 16.36
C LEU A 190 28.15 35.73 16.99
N ASP A 191 29.15 35.16 16.29
CA ASP A 191 30.00 34.09 16.82
C ASP A 191 30.87 34.55 18.01
N LYS A 192 31.22 35.84 18.08
CA LYS A 192 31.97 36.44 19.20
C LYS A 192 31.13 36.68 20.46
N ILE A 193 29.80 36.74 20.30
CA ILE A 193 28.89 36.89 21.44
C ILE A 193 28.86 35.56 22.19
N ASN A 194 28.96 35.62 23.51
CA ASN A 194 28.77 34.47 24.40
C ASN A 194 27.70 34.82 25.42
N LEU A 195 26.56 34.13 25.34
CA LEU A 195 25.53 34.18 26.37
C LEU A 195 25.93 33.21 27.49
N GLU A 196 26.02 33.72 28.72
CA GLU A 196 26.19 32.90 29.91
C GLU A 196 24.84 32.32 30.36
N ASP A 197 24.84 31.31 31.25
CA ASP A 197 23.61 30.72 31.78
C ASP A 197 22.74 31.72 32.59
N THR A 198 23.31 32.88 32.93
CA THR A 198 22.62 34.01 33.58
C THR A 198 22.17 35.10 32.60
N ALA A 199 22.16 34.83 31.29
CA ALA A 199 21.72 35.78 30.27
C ALA A 199 20.31 36.28 30.55
N SER A 200 20.05 37.54 30.22
CA SER A 200 18.74 38.14 30.41
C SER A 200 17.71 37.57 29.44
N GLU A 201 16.43 37.62 29.84
CA GLU A 201 15.30 37.24 28.98
C GLU A 201 15.27 37.98 27.63
N GLU A 202 15.73 39.24 27.64
CA GLU A 202 15.82 40.06 26.43
C GLU A 202 16.92 39.55 25.48
N GLU A 203 18.12 39.24 26.00
CA GLU A 203 19.22 38.69 25.19
C GLU A 203 18.87 37.32 24.59
N VAL A 204 18.16 36.47 25.34
CA VAL A 204 17.64 35.19 24.82
C VAL A 204 16.61 35.43 23.70
N SER A 205 15.72 36.42 23.87
CA SER A 205 14.76 36.81 22.83
C SER A 205 15.46 37.36 21.58
N ASP A 206 16.54 38.13 21.74
CA ASP A 206 17.32 38.68 20.64
C ASP A 206 17.97 37.59 19.80
N ILE A 207 18.64 36.60 20.43
CA ILE A 207 19.26 35.50 19.67
C ILE A 207 18.22 34.62 18.96
N VAL A 208 17.06 34.39 19.58
CA VAL A 208 15.94 33.66 18.94
C VAL A 208 15.45 34.44 17.72
N THR A 209 15.29 35.76 17.84
CA THR A 209 14.88 36.65 16.74
C THR A 209 15.90 36.63 15.61
N VAL A 210 17.20 36.60 15.93
CA VAL A 210 18.29 36.47 14.95
C VAL A 210 18.20 35.14 14.20
N ILE A 211 18.07 34.02 14.91
CA ILE A 211 17.93 32.69 14.31
C ILE A 211 16.72 32.63 13.37
N HIS A 212 15.58 33.15 13.80
CA HIS A 212 14.34 33.17 13.01
C HIS A 212 14.43 34.09 11.81
N SER A 213 15.09 35.24 11.93
CA SER A 213 15.30 36.15 10.79
C SER A 213 16.25 35.56 9.76
N LEU A 214 17.28 34.81 10.19
CA LEU A 214 18.16 34.07 9.29
C LEU A 214 17.42 32.91 8.60
N LEU A 215 16.51 32.23 9.30
CA LEU A 215 15.64 31.21 8.71
C LEU A 215 14.75 31.81 7.60
N ASP A 216 14.14 32.98 7.87
CA ASP A 216 13.38 33.71 6.84
C ASP A 216 14.27 34.03 5.63
N ILE A 217 15.51 34.47 5.85
CA ILE A 217 16.48 34.73 4.77
C ILE A 217 16.82 33.44 4.01
N CYS A 218 17.00 32.29 4.69
CA CYS A 218 17.26 30.99 4.03
C CYS A 218 16.20 30.67 2.96
N SER A 219 14.92 30.87 3.27
CA SER A 219 13.83 30.63 2.31
C SER A 219 13.94 31.51 1.05
N ILE A 220 14.49 32.72 1.19
CA ILE A 220 14.70 33.66 0.09
C ILE A 220 15.92 33.26 -0.72
N ILE A 221 17.05 32.95 -0.08
CA ILE A 221 18.30 32.60 -0.78
C ILE A 221 18.29 31.18 -1.37
N SER A 222 17.33 30.33 -1.01
CA SER A 222 17.12 29.02 -1.65
C SER A 222 16.93 29.20 -3.17
N GLY A 223 17.78 28.55 -3.95
CA GLY A 223 17.87 28.68 -5.41
C GLY A 223 18.69 29.88 -5.93
N LEU A 224 19.12 30.81 -5.06
CA LEU A 224 19.87 32.02 -5.46
C LEU A 224 21.39 31.78 -5.49
N ASP A 225 21.97 31.33 -4.37
CA ASP A 225 23.39 30.93 -4.29
C ASP A 225 23.58 29.77 -3.31
N ILE A 226 24.25 28.72 -3.79
CA ILE A 226 24.42 27.46 -3.05
C ILE A 226 25.30 27.65 -1.80
N ALA A 227 26.37 28.44 -1.91
CA ALA A 227 27.34 28.61 -0.82
C ALA A 227 26.76 29.47 0.30
N LEU A 228 26.09 30.57 -0.05
CA LEU A 228 25.36 31.42 0.89
C LEU A 228 24.31 30.60 1.65
N HIS A 229 23.53 29.80 0.94
CA HIS A 229 22.47 29.00 1.52
C HIS A 229 23.01 27.96 2.52
N ALA A 230 24.04 27.20 2.13
CA ALA A 230 24.69 26.23 3.02
C ALA A 230 25.29 26.88 4.27
N ASN A 231 25.99 28.02 4.11
CA ASN A 231 26.61 28.73 5.23
C ASN A 231 25.56 29.29 6.21
N THR A 232 24.44 29.79 5.70
CA THR A 232 23.35 30.32 6.53
C THR A 232 22.73 29.21 7.36
N TRP A 233 22.41 28.07 6.73
CA TRP A 233 21.92 26.89 7.46
C TRP A 233 22.92 26.39 8.50
N LYS A 234 24.20 26.27 8.13
CA LYS A 234 25.26 25.85 9.06
C LYS A 234 25.31 26.76 10.27
N PHE A 235 25.15 28.07 10.08
CA PHE A 235 25.12 29.05 11.17
C PHE A 235 23.86 28.93 12.04
N ILE A 236 22.67 28.83 11.43
CA ILE A 236 21.39 28.62 12.15
C ILE A 236 21.49 27.43 13.11
N ILE A 237 21.95 26.29 12.60
CA ILE A 237 22.07 25.06 13.39
C ILE A 237 23.16 25.20 14.45
N LYS A 238 24.30 25.79 14.10
CA LYS A 238 25.38 26.05 15.06
C LYS A 238 24.90 26.90 16.24
N GLN A 239 24.19 28.01 16.01
CA GLN A 239 23.69 28.85 17.10
C GLN A 239 22.58 28.19 17.90
N SER A 240 21.68 27.45 17.24
CA SER A 240 20.62 26.69 17.92
C SER A 240 21.21 25.68 18.90
N VAL A 241 22.26 24.95 18.49
CA VAL A 241 22.94 23.97 19.35
C VAL A 241 23.84 24.66 20.39
N LYS A 242 24.55 25.74 20.04
CA LYS A 242 25.41 26.50 20.96
C LYS A 242 24.65 26.96 22.21
N TYR A 243 23.40 27.40 22.03
CA TYR A 243 22.57 27.94 23.11
C TYR A 243 21.36 27.06 23.44
N GLN A 244 21.45 25.75 23.18
CA GLN A 244 20.32 24.82 23.24
C GLN A 244 19.45 24.99 24.50
N SER A 245 20.06 24.94 25.69
CA SER A 245 19.37 25.05 26.98
C SER A 245 18.60 26.36 27.18
N LEU A 246 18.98 27.43 26.48
CA LEU A 246 18.35 28.75 26.58
C LEU A 246 17.24 28.95 25.54
N VAL A 247 17.36 28.33 24.37
CA VAL A 247 16.50 28.63 23.21
C VAL A 247 15.52 27.52 22.84
N GLU A 248 15.71 26.29 23.32
CA GLU A 248 14.93 25.12 22.87
C GLU A 248 13.40 25.30 22.99
N ASP A 249 12.89 25.91 24.06
CA ASP A 249 11.44 26.14 24.18
C ASP A 249 10.90 27.29 23.31
N ARG A 250 11.78 28.12 22.73
CA ARG A 250 11.42 29.34 22.00
C ARG A 250 11.63 29.25 20.50
N LEU A 251 12.38 28.24 20.03
CA LEU A 251 12.61 28.05 18.61
C LEU A 251 11.36 27.55 17.89
N ARG A 252 11.13 28.05 16.68
CA ARG A 252 10.10 27.54 15.75
C ARG A 252 10.59 26.22 15.14
N HIS A 253 10.69 25.17 15.96
CA HIS A 253 11.25 23.88 15.54
C HIS A 253 10.55 23.28 14.31
N THR A 254 9.23 23.40 14.24
CA THR A 254 8.45 22.95 13.08
C THR A 254 8.88 23.65 11.80
N ASP A 255 9.05 24.97 11.82
CA ASP A 255 9.45 25.76 10.65
C ASP A 255 10.85 25.37 10.19
N ILE A 256 11.80 25.24 11.13
CA ILE A 256 13.19 24.82 10.85
C ILE A 256 13.21 23.44 10.20
N ALA A 257 12.51 22.47 10.80
CA ALA A 257 12.45 21.11 10.29
C ALA A 257 11.79 21.06 8.91
N PHE A 258 10.70 21.80 8.70
CA PHE A 258 9.97 21.82 7.42
C PHE A 258 10.83 22.45 6.32
N SER A 259 11.49 23.58 6.58
CA SER A 259 12.37 24.21 5.61
C SER A 259 13.53 23.29 5.20
N LEU A 260 14.15 22.57 6.15
CA LEU A 260 15.18 21.57 5.83
C LEU A 260 14.62 20.40 4.98
N CYS A 261 13.40 19.94 5.26
CA CYS A 261 12.74 18.91 4.45
C CYS A 261 12.47 19.41 3.02
N GLU A 262 11.94 20.62 2.86
CA GLU A 262 11.72 21.23 1.54
C GLU A 262 13.03 21.38 0.77
N ASP A 263 14.06 21.97 1.40
CA ASP A 263 15.36 22.20 0.76
C ASP A 263 16.01 20.89 0.31
N LEU A 264 15.92 19.84 1.13
CA LEU A 264 16.40 18.50 0.74
C LEU A 264 15.60 17.97 -0.46
N TYR A 265 14.27 17.99 -0.40
CA TYR A 265 13.41 17.47 -1.46
C TYR A 265 13.63 18.20 -2.78
N THR A 266 13.63 19.55 -2.76
CA THR A 266 13.92 20.37 -3.94
C THR A 266 15.34 20.12 -4.47
N SER A 267 16.33 19.98 -3.60
CA SER A 267 17.70 19.66 -4.02
C SER A 267 17.80 18.29 -4.71
N VAL A 268 17.06 17.28 -4.24
CA VAL A 268 17.00 15.95 -4.88
C VAL A 268 16.33 16.05 -6.25
N GLN A 269 15.22 16.77 -6.34
CA GLN A 269 14.50 16.98 -7.61
C GLN A 269 15.40 17.68 -8.65
N ASN A 270 16.14 18.71 -8.24
CA ASN A 270 17.11 19.39 -9.09
C ASN A 270 18.22 18.44 -9.57
N CYS A 271 18.73 17.55 -8.71
CA CYS A 271 19.74 16.57 -9.10
C CYS A 271 19.20 15.59 -10.15
N ILE A 272 17.95 15.15 -10.01
CA ILE A 272 17.29 14.26 -10.98
C ILE A 272 17.15 14.96 -12.32
N GLU A 273 16.69 16.21 -12.34
CA GLU A 273 16.54 16.98 -13.58
C GLU A 273 17.88 17.18 -14.30
N LEU A 274 18.95 17.53 -13.56
CA LEU A 274 20.30 17.61 -14.12
C LEU A 274 20.76 16.26 -14.68
N ALA A 275 20.46 15.15 -13.99
CA ALA A 275 20.85 13.82 -14.44
C ALA A 275 20.10 13.38 -15.71
N GLN A 276 18.82 13.76 -15.85
CA GLN A 276 18.04 13.57 -17.09
C GLN A 276 18.60 14.42 -18.24
N GLN A 277 19.01 15.66 -17.98
CA GLN A 277 19.66 16.50 -18.98
C GLN A 277 20.98 15.88 -19.47
N ILE A 278 21.81 15.36 -18.56
CA ILE A 278 23.06 14.64 -18.90
C ILE A 278 22.75 13.40 -19.76
N GLN A 279 21.68 12.67 -19.44
CA GLN A 279 21.24 11.51 -20.21
C GLN A 279 20.82 11.89 -21.63
N GLN A 280 19.97 12.92 -21.77
CA GLN A 280 19.48 13.42 -23.06
C GLN A 280 20.60 13.98 -23.95
N ALA A 281 21.61 14.62 -23.34
CA ALA A 281 22.79 15.13 -24.04
C ALA A 281 23.81 14.04 -24.41
N GLY A 282 23.63 12.79 -23.95
CA GLY A 282 24.57 11.69 -24.20
C GLY A 282 25.92 11.84 -23.47
N LEU A 283 26.00 12.64 -22.41
CA LEU A 283 27.25 12.99 -21.70
C LEU A 283 27.59 12.04 -20.54
N GLN A 284 26.99 10.85 -20.51
CA GLN A 284 26.97 9.95 -19.35
C GLN A 284 28.36 9.43 -18.95
N GLU A 285 29.30 9.35 -19.92
CA GLU A 285 30.68 8.87 -19.71
C GLU A 285 31.69 10.01 -19.52
N MET A 286 31.29 11.28 -19.67
CA MET A 286 32.17 12.44 -19.60
C MET A 286 32.18 13.09 -18.21
N VAL A 287 32.85 12.44 -17.25
CA VAL A 287 32.99 12.88 -15.83
C VAL A 287 33.54 14.32 -15.66
N HIS A 288 34.13 14.91 -16.69
CA HIS A 288 34.70 16.25 -16.64
C HIS A 288 33.83 17.37 -17.24
N CYS A 289 32.63 17.06 -17.77
CA CYS A 289 31.76 18.09 -18.33
C CYS A 289 31.22 19.06 -17.26
N PRO A 290 30.92 20.32 -17.64
CA PRO A 290 30.34 21.31 -16.73
C PRO A 290 29.06 20.82 -16.03
N GLU A 291 28.19 20.13 -16.76
CA GLU A 291 26.91 19.60 -16.28
C GLU A 291 27.11 18.58 -15.16
N TYR A 292 28.06 17.66 -15.32
CA TYR A 292 28.40 16.68 -14.29
C TYR A 292 28.98 17.36 -13.04
N LYS A 293 29.81 18.41 -13.19
CA LYS A 293 30.29 19.19 -12.04
C LYS A 293 29.17 19.92 -11.30
N LEU A 294 28.15 20.40 -12.02
CA LEU A 294 26.95 21.00 -11.42
C LEU A 294 26.15 19.94 -10.66
N PHE A 295 25.94 18.76 -11.25
CA PHE A 295 25.33 17.62 -10.59
C PHE A 295 26.06 17.25 -9.29
N GLN A 296 27.39 17.10 -9.32
CA GLN A 296 28.18 16.79 -8.12
C GLN A 296 28.05 17.85 -7.02
N LYS A 297 27.97 19.14 -7.39
CA LYS A 297 27.73 20.22 -6.42
C LYS A 297 26.33 20.10 -5.80
N ALA A 298 25.31 19.83 -6.60
CA ALA A 298 23.94 19.63 -6.13
C ALA A 298 23.81 18.36 -5.25
N THR A 299 24.49 17.27 -5.60
CA THR A 299 24.53 16.03 -4.79
C THR A 299 25.19 16.27 -3.42
N LYS A 300 26.27 17.08 -3.37
CA LYS A 300 26.88 17.50 -2.10
C LYS A 300 25.91 18.32 -1.23
N MET A 301 25.06 19.14 -1.85
CA MET A 301 24.01 19.87 -1.15
C MET A 301 22.93 18.96 -0.59
N CYS A 302 22.48 17.95 -1.35
CA CYS A 302 21.56 16.95 -0.83
C CYS A 302 22.13 16.26 0.41
N ARG A 303 23.40 15.84 0.36
CA ARG A 303 24.10 15.25 1.53
C ARG A 303 24.17 16.22 2.71
N PHE A 304 24.46 17.50 2.44
CA PHE A 304 24.50 18.52 3.48
C PHE A 304 23.15 18.65 4.19
N PHE A 305 22.05 18.84 3.45
CA PHE A 305 20.72 18.97 4.04
C PHE A 305 20.29 17.72 4.80
N ALA A 306 20.53 16.54 4.22
CA ALA A 306 20.18 15.28 4.88
C ALA A 306 20.96 15.08 6.19
N ASN A 307 22.27 15.35 6.22
CA ASN A 307 23.07 15.30 7.44
C ASN A 307 22.66 16.37 8.46
N THR A 308 22.29 17.55 7.99
CA THR A 308 21.83 18.65 8.85
C THR A 308 20.51 18.28 9.53
N LEU A 309 19.59 17.65 8.79
CA LEU A 309 18.33 17.14 9.33
C LEU A 309 18.57 16.03 10.36
N VAL A 310 19.50 15.10 10.10
CA VAL A 310 19.92 14.07 11.07
C VAL A 310 20.44 14.70 12.34
N HIS A 311 21.35 15.67 12.24
CA HIS A 311 21.92 16.33 13.41
C HIS A 311 20.85 17.08 14.21
N TYR A 312 20.00 17.87 13.54
CA TYR A 312 18.95 18.62 14.20
C TYR A 312 17.92 17.71 14.88
N THR A 313 17.55 16.60 14.23
CA THR A 313 16.65 15.59 14.80
C THR A 313 17.22 14.97 16.07
N LYS A 314 18.53 14.71 16.10
CA LYS A 314 19.22 14.18 17.26
C LYS A 314 19.20 15.15 18.44
N GLU A 315 19.54 16.42 18.21
CA GLU A 315 19.70 17.40 19.31
C GLU A 315 18.34 17.90 19.85
N PHE A 316 17.31 18.02 19.01
CA PHE A 316 16.01 18.62 19.37
C PHE A 316 14.82 17.65 19.31
N LYS A 317 15.06 16.34 19.42
CA LYS A 317 14.05 15.27 19.26
C LYS A 317 12.74 15.55 20.01
N ALA A 318 12.82 16.01 21.26
CA ALA A 318 11.66 16.26 22.12
C ALA A 318 10.67 17.30 21.54
N PHE A 319 11.16 18.22 20.72
CA PHE A 319 10.38 19.32 20.15
C PHE A 319 9.82 19.03 18.75
N LEU A 320 10.12 17.86 18.19
CA LEU A 320 9.83 17.51 16.79
C LEU A 320 8.58 16.63 16.60
N ALA A 321 7.75 16.48 17.64
CA ALA A 321 6.52 15.68 17.55
C ALA A 321 5.62 16.13 16.39
N LYS A 322 5.42 17.44 16.24
CA LYS A 322 4.61 18.04 15.14
C LYS A 322 5.25 17.87 13.76
N SER A 323 6.55 17.57 13.70
CA SER A 323 7.29 17.43 12.44
C SER A 323 7.30 15.99 11.90
N CYS A 324 6.91 15.00 12.71
CA CYS A 324 6.98 13.59 12.37
C CYS A 324 6.21 13.21 11.08
N ARG A 325 5.02 13.79 10.88
CA ARG A 325 4.26 13.59 9.64
C ARG A 325 5.01 14.11 8.40
N ARG A 326 5.72 15.23 8.52
CA ARG A 326 6.55 15.76 7.41
C ARG A 326 7.78 14.88 7.19
N PHE A 327 8.41 14.37 8.24
CA PHE A 327 9.52 13.41 8.11
C PHE A 327 9.07 12.14 7.40
N HIS A 328 7.93 11.57 7.79
CA HIS A 328 7.32 10.43 7.11
C HIS A 328 7.05 10.72 5.63
N GLN A 329 6.39 11.85 5.31
CA GLN A 329 6.18 12.27 3.92
C GLN A 329 7.48 12.42 3.13
N LEU A 330 8.52 13.02 3.73
CA LEU A 330 9.83 13.18 3.12
C LEU A 330 10.47 11.83 2.78
N TYR A 331 10.37 10.83 3.66
CA TYR A 331 10.81 9.46 3.34
C TYR A 331 10.13 8.93 2.08
N LEU A 332 8.80 9.01 2.02
CA LEU A 332 8.03 8.50 0.88
C LEU A 332 8.36 9.25 -0.41
N GLN A 333 8.45 10.59 -0.33
CA GLN A 333 8.77 11.48 -1.44
C GLN A 333 10.18 11.23 -1.99
N ILE A 334 11.17 10.94 -1.14
CA ILE A 334 12.53 10.67 -1.58
C ILE A 334 12.64 9.25 -2.13
N HIS A 335 12.12 8.24 -1.43
CA HIS A 335 12.19 6.85 -1.89
C HIS A 335 11.44 6.62 -3.20
N SER A 336 10.36 7.36 -3.49
CA SER A 336 9.63 7.24 -4.76
C SER A 336 10.45 7.66 -5.97
N LYS A 337 11.50 8.47 -5.77
CA LYS A 337 12.39 8.97 -6.84
C LYS A 337 13.53 8.02 -7.21
N PHE A 338 13.74 6.95 -6.44
CA PHE A 338 14.82 6.00 -6.69
C PHE A 338 14.27 4.63 -7.09
N PRO A 339 14.98 3.89 -7.97
CA PRO A 339 14.70 2.47 -8.16
C PRO A 339 14.72 1.71 -6.82
N PRO A 340 13.83 0.72 -6.62
CA PRO A 340 12.99 0.07 -7.63
C PRO A 340 11.56 0.63 -7.73
N SER A 341 11.30 1.86 -7.25
CA SER A 341 10.01 2.52 -7.46
C SER A 341 9.69 2.60 -8.95
N VAL A 342 8.49 2.17 -9.34
CA VAL A 342 8.08 2.18 -10.76
C VAL A 342 7.75 3.59 -11.23
N CYS A 343 7.51 4.51 -10.29
CA CYS A 343 7.35 5.94 -10.57
C CYS A 343 8.69 6.69 -10.64
N ALA A 344 9.82 6.01 -10.43
CA ALA A 344 11.13 6.65 -10.47
C ALA A 344 11.47 7.09 -11.91
N PRO A 345 12.00 8.31 -12.08
CA PRO A 345 12.45 8.79 -13.39
C PRO A 345 13.61 7.95 -13.92
N SER A 346 13.64 7.76 -15.24
CA SER A 346 14.79 7.14 -15.91
C SER A 346 16.00 8.07 -15.82
N VAL A 347 17.08 7.56 -15.22
CA VAL A 347 18.34 8.27 -14.97
C VAL A 347 19.50 7.27 -15.10
N PRO A 348 20.71 7.67 -15.57
CA PRO A 348 21.86 6.79 -15.64
C PRO A 348 22.21 6.18 -14.27
N SER A 349 22.49 4.87 -14.24
CA SER A 349 22.66 4.10 -13.00
C SER A 349 23.77 4.64 -12.09
N ALA A 350 24.89 5.10 -12.66
CA ALA A 350 26.00 5.67 -11.90
C ALA A 350 25.60 6.96 -11.15
N LEU A 351 24.88 7.87 -11.82
CA LEU A 351 24.38 9.11 -11.22
C LEU A 351 23.31 8.84 -10.18
N SER A 352 22.40 7.91 -10.49
CA SER A 352 21.35 7.49 -9.57
C SER A 352 21.95 6.92 -8.28
N GLU A 353 22.97 6.06 -8.38
CA GLU A 353 23.65 5.49 -7.20
C GLU A 353 24.42 6.55 -6.40
N GLU A 354 25.13 7.48 -7.06
CA GLU A 354 25.84 8.57 -6.39
C GLU A 354 24.87 9.42 -5.54
N LEU A 355 23.72 9.78 -6.10
CA LEU A 355 22.67 10.53 -5.39
C LEU A 355 22.00 9.69 -4.31
N ARG A 356 21.69 8.42 -4.60
CA ARG A 356 21.07 7.48 -3.66
C ARG A 356 21.91 7.34 -2.39
N VAL A 357 23.22 7.15 -2.52
CA VAL A 357 24.14 7.07 -1.38
C VAL A 357 24.23 8.40 -0.64
N ALA A 358 24.22 9.53 -1.34
CA ALA A 358 24.28 10.85 -0.72
C ALA A 358 23.07 11.16 0.19
N VAL A 359 21.90 10.60 -0.12
CA VAL A 359 20.63 10.94 0.54
C VAL A 359 20.11 9.81 1.43
N LEU A 360 20.02 8.59 0.91
CA LEU A 360 19.39 7.48 1.64
C LEU A 360 20.23 7.01 2.84
N VAL A 361 21.56 7.16 2.81
CA VAL A 361 22.41 6.76 3.95
C VAL A 361 22.16 7.67 5.17
N PRO A 362 22.21 9.02 5.07
CA PRO A 362 21.80 9.88 6.17
C PRO A 362 20.35 9.67 6.60
N MET A 363 19.42 9.46 5.66
CA MET A 363 18.03 9.20 6.00
C MET A 363 17.85 7.88 6.77
N ASP A 364 18.60 6.83 6.44
CA ASP A 364 18.58 5.59 7.22
C ASP A 364 19.07 5.80 8.67
N ALA A 365 20.06 6.68 8.85
CA ALA A 365 20.52 7.08 10.18
C ALA A 365 19.44 7.88 10.94
N MET A 366 18.75 8.80 10.27
CA MET A 366 17.61 9.53 10.86
C MET A 366 16.48 8.57 11.27
N LEU A 367 16.18 7.57 10.45
CA LEU A 367 15.13 6.58 10.73
C LEU A 367 15.45 5.85 12.03
N THR A 368 16.70 5.41 12.16
CA THR A 368 17.21 4.71 13.34
C THR A 368 17.04 5.56 14.61
N GLN A 369 17.26 6.88 14.55
CA GLN A 369 17.06 7.80 15.69
C GLN A 369 15.58 8.00 16.05
N LEU A 370 14.68 7.90 15.06
CA LEU A 370 13.25 8.10 15.20
C LEU A 370 12.49 6.85 15.64
N LEU A 371 13.11 5.65 15.60
CA LEU A 371 12.44 4.39 15.97
C LEU A 371 11.90 4.38 17.40
N SER A 372 12.60 5.00 18.35
CA SER A 372 12.13 5.14 19.74
C SER A 372 11.25 6.38 19.97
N PHE A 373 10.78 7.04 18.90
CA PHE A 373 9.96 8.24 19.01
C PHE A 373 8.49 7.95 18.69
N GLN A 374 7.65 8.00 19.72
CA GLN A 374 6.23 7.68 19.61
C GLN A 374 5.48 8.48 18.52
N PRO A 375 5.59 9.82 18.43
CA PRO A 375 4.89 10.59 17.39
C PRO A 375 5.27 10.19 15.95
N PHE A 376 6.48 9.65 15.75
CA PHE A 376 6.90 9.14 14.45
C PHE A 376 6.28 7.79 14.15
N ALA A 377 6.27 6.86 15.11
CA ALA A 377 5.58 5.58 14.96
C ALA A 377 4.08 5.78 14.69
N GLU A 378 3.42 6.69 15.41
CA GLU A 378 2.01 7.07 15.19
C GLU A 378 1.79 7.62 13.78
N SER A 379 2.69 8.47 13.27
CA SER A 379 2.59 9.00 11.90
C SER A 379 2.73 7.91 10.83
N VAL A 380 3.61 6.93 11.04
CA VAL A 380 3.91 5.86 10.06
C VAL A 380 2.85 4.75 10.09
N LEU A 381 2.27 4.45 11.25
CA LEU A 381 1.31 3.38 11.50
C LEU A 381 -0.15 3.86 11.52
N ASP A 382 -0.41 5.10 11.12
CA ASP A 382 -1.73 5.72 11.04
C ASP A 382 -2.66 4.93 10.08
N PRO A 383 -3.75 4.31 10.57
CA PRO A 383 -4.71 3.58 9.75
C PRO A 383 -5.43 4.45 8.71
N ASP A 384 -5.63 5.73 9.03
CA ASP A 384 -6.38 6.68 8.19
C ASP A 384 -5.47 7.33 7.14
N HIS A 385 -4.19 6.94 7.10
CA HIS A 385 -3.24 7.49 6.15
C HIS A 385 -3.60 7.13 4.70
N GLN A 386 -4.17 8.10 3.99
CA GLN A 386 -4.37 8.04 2.55
C GLN A 386 -3.10 8.52 1.84
N CYS A 387 -2.43 7.59 1.17
CA CYS A 387 -1.25 7.86 0.37
C CYS A 387 -1.60 7.82 -1.13
N SER A 388 -0.92 8.64 -1.94
CA SER A 388 -1.00 8.50 -3.39
C SER A 388 -0.37 7.17 -3.84
N THR A 389 -0.78 6.69 -5.01
CA THR A 389 -0.34 5.39 -5.55
C THR A 389 1.16 5.29 -5.77
N GLU A 390 1.84 6.41 -5.99
CA GLU A 390 3.31 6.53 -6.12
C GLU A 390 4.07 6.24 -4.81
N PHE A 391 3.39 6.26 -3.66
CA PHE A 391 4.00 6.08 -2.35
C PHE A 391 3.72 4.70 -1.72
N TYR A 392 2.97 3.82 -2.39
CA TYR A 392 2.66 2.48 -1.87
C TYR A 392 3.91 1.62 -1.67
N LEU A 393 4.80 1.54 -2.66
CA LEU A 393 6.07 0.83 -2.52
C LEU A 393 7.00 1.52 -1.50
N PRO A 394 7.24 2.85 -1.56
CA PRO A 394 8.00 3.54 -0.53
C PRO A 394 7.52 3.27 0.91
N GLN A 395 6.21 3.22 1.15
CA GLN A 395 5.65 2.89 2.46
C GLN A 395 5.99 1.46 2.87
N CYS A 396 5.84 0.51 1.94
CA CYS A 396 6.17 -0.89 2.18
C CYS A 396 7.65 -1.06 2.53
N LEU A 397 8.55 -0.40 1.78
CA LEU A 397 9.99 -0.44 2.01
C LEU A 397 10.40 0.25 3.31
N LEU A 398 9.73 1.35 3.68
CA LEU A 398 9.94 2.01 4.97
C LEU A 398 9.61 1.04 6.13
N LEU A 399 8.46 0.40 6.09
CA LEU A 399 8.03 -0.55 7.12
C LEU A 399 8.96 -1.79 7.18
N VAL A 400 9.42 -2.29 6.04
CA VAL A 400 10.41 -3.37 5.99
C VAL A 400 11.76 -2.93 6.58
N SER A 401 12.20 -1.69 6.32
CA SER A 401 13.41 -1.12 6.93
C SER A 401 13.27 -1.01 8.45
N VAL A 402 12.08 -0.59 8.94
CA VAL A 402 11.75 -0.60 10.36
C VAL A 402 11.89 -2.01 10.92
N LEU A 403 11.23 -3.02 10.35
CA LEU A 403 11.33 -4.42 10.79
C LEU A 403 12.79 -4.91 10.88
N GLY A 404 13.62 -4.57 9.88
CA GLY A 404 15.03 -4.93 9.84
C GLY A 404 15.87 -4.30 10.96
N LYS A 405 15.41 -3.19 11.54
CA LYS A 405 16.11 -2.45 12.60
C LYS A 405 15.55 -2.71 14.00
N LEU A 406 14.29 -3.11 14.14
CA LEU A 406 13.64 -3.31 15.45
C LEU A 406 14.41 -4.25 16.37
N SER A 407 15.04 -5.29 15.83
CA SER A 407 15.85 -6.25 16.59
C SER A 407 17.06 -5.63 17.30
N SER A 408 17.54 -4.49 16.83
CA SER A 408 18.67 -3.74 17.39
C SER A 408 18.24 -2.64 18.36
N GLN A 409 16.94 -2.42 18.54
CA GLN A 409 16.40 -1.34 19.36
C GLN A 409 16.05 -1.81 20.79
N PRO A 410 15.91 -0.87 21.75
CA PRO A 410 15.42 -1.19 23.09
C PRO A 410 14.00 -1.78 23.06
N GLU A 411 13.65 -2.52 24.12
CA GLU A 411 12.35 -3.19 24.27
C GLU A 411 11.16 -2.21 24.17
N GLU A 412 11.31 -0.99 24.70
CA GLU A 412 10.29 0.07 24.60
C GLU A 412 9.97 0.44 23.15
N ALA A 413 10.99 0.54 22.29
CA ALA A 413 10.80 0.80 20.87
C ALA A 413 10.14 -0.41 20.20
N MET A 414 10.58 -1.64 20.49
CA MET A 414 9.93 -2.84 19.94
C MET A 414 8.44 -2.89 20.31
N ARG A 415 8.10 -2.57 21.57
CA ARG A 415 6.72 -2.49 22.05
C ARG A 415 5.89 -1.45 21.32
N LEU A 416 6.45 -0.24 21.14
CA LEU A 416 5.81 0.87 20.43
C LEU A 416 5.38 0.47 19.00
N TRP A 417 6.19 -0.31 18.29
CA TRP A 417 5.88 -0.74 16.92
C TRP A 417 5.04 -2.02 16.85
N SER A 418 5.15 -2.93 17.82
CA SER A 418 4.53 -4.26 17.74
C SER A 418 3.10 -4.30 18.26
N ASP A 419 2.76 -3.50 19.28
CA ASP A 419 1.52 -3.69 20.02
C ASP A 419 0.27 -3.12 19.35
N GLY A 420 0.42 -2.13 18.45
CA GLY A 420 -0.71 -1.33 17.95
C GLY A 420 -1.46 -0.59 19.08
N SER A 421 -2.55 0.09 18.76
CA SER A 421 -3.40 0.74 19.77
C SER A 421 -4.05 -0.30 20.68
N GLN A 422 -3.87 -0.18 21.99
CA GLN A 422 -4.48 -1.09 22.97
C GLN A 422 -5.76 -0.52 23.59
N PHE A 423 -5.89 0.81 23.60
CA PHE A 423 -7.01 1.52 24.21
C PHE A 423 -7.61 2.52 23.22
N SER A 424 -8.92 2.78 23.34
CA SER A 424 -9.63 3.73 22.46
C SER A 424 -9.22 5.19 22.66
N GLU A 425 -8.56 5.50 23.78
CA GLU A 425 -8.06 6.83 24.13
C GLU A 425 -6.72 7.14 23.47
N GLU A 426 -6.00 6.10 23.01
CA GLU A 426 -4.75 6.26 22.27
C GLU A 426 -5.02 6.75 20.85
N THR A 427 -4.04 7.45 20.27
CA THR A 427 -4.03 7.71 18.83
C THR A 427 -4.08 6.38 18.08
N PRO A 428 -5.04 6.18 17.14
CA PRO A 428 -5.15 4.96 16.37
C PRO A 428 -3.85 4.64 15.62
N ARG A 429 -3.32 3.44 15.83
CA ARG A 429 -2.12 2.92 15.18
C ARG A 429 -2.25 1.42 14.97
N TRP A 430 -1.89 0.96 13.79
CA TRP A 430 -1.71 -0.47 13.53
C TRP A 430 -0.48 -1.01 14.25
N SER A 431 -0.42 -2.32 14.41
CA SER A 431 0.88 -2.98 14.61
C SER A 431 1.72 -2.87 13.32
N VAL A 432 3.04 -2.94 13.46
CA VAL A 432 3.94 -2.99 12.29
C VAL A 432 3.64 -4.18 11.37
N PHE A 433 3.15 -5.30 11.92
CA PHE A 433 2.81 -6.49 11.15
C PHE A 433 1.57 -6.27 10.27
N GLU A 434 0.50 -5.69 10.83
CA GLU A 434 -0.68 -5.24 10.07
C GLU A 434 -0.30 -4.22 9.01
N ALA A 435 0.48 -3.21 9.37
CA ALA A 435 0.89 -2.16 8.45
C ALA A 435 1.68 -2.72 7.26
N VAL A 436 2.58 -3.70 7.49
CA VAL A 436 3.35 -4.34 6.42
C VAL A 436 2.45 -5.16 5.50
N LEU A 437 1.55 -5.98 6.04
CA LEU A 437 0.63 -6.79 5.23
C LEU A 437 -0.30 -5.87 4.40
N HIS A 438 -0.82 -4.81 5.00
CA HIS A 438 -1.65 -3.83 4.31
C HIS A 438 -0.89 -3.07 3.23
N SER A 439 0.34 -2.62 3.52
CA SER A 439 1.17 -1.94 2.54
C SER A 439 1.58 -2.87 1.39
N PHE A 440 1.83 -4.16 1.67
CA PHE A 440 2.13 -5.15 0.65
C PHE A 440 0.94 -5.42 -0.28
N ARG A 441 -0.29 -5.49 0.27
CA ARG A 441 -1.54 -5.58 -0.52
C ARG A 441 -1.65 -4.43 -1.51
N ARG A 442 -1.40 -3.19 -1.06
CA ARG A 442 -1.44 -1.98 -1.92
C ARG A 442 -0.39 -1.97 -3.04
N CYS A 443 0.71 -2.71 -2.89
CA CYS A 443 1.78 -2.82 -3.91
C CYS A 443 1.40 -3.76 -5.08
N MET A 444 0.16 -3.75 -5.56
CA MET A 444 -0.30 -4.67 -6.62
C MET A 444 0.58 -4.57 -7.88
N LEU A 445 0.86 -3.34 -8.31
CA LEU A 445 1.61 -3.08 -9.54
C LEU A 445 3.05 -3.60 -9.46
N GLU A 446 3.71 -3.40 -8.33
CA GLU A 446 5.08 -3.87 -8.07
C GLU A 446 5.17 -5.39 -7.89
N ARG A 447 4.06 -6.03 -7.49
CA ARG A 447 3.92 -7.48 -7.45
C ARG A 447 3.70 -8.05 -8.86
N ALA A 448 2.95 -7.35 -9.72
CA ALA A 448 2.65 -7.77 -11.09
C ALA A 448 3.78 -7.47 -12.09
N VAL A 449 4.47 -6.35 -11.92
CA VAL A 449 5.71 -5.97 -12.61
C VAL A 449 6.85 -6.19 -11.62
N PRO A 450 7.46 -7.39 -11.60
CA PRO A 450 8.34 -7.79 -10.50
C PRO A 450 9.48 -6.81 -10.30
N VAL A 451 9.38 -6.03 -9.23
CA VAL A 451 10.47 -5.19 -8.75
C VAL A 451 11.56 -6.07 -8.11
N TRP A 452 12.82 -5.74 -8.41
CA TRP A 452 13.96 -6.49 -7.91
C TRP A 452 14.63 -5.74 -6.76
N LEU A 453 14.65 -6.37 -5.60
CA LEU A 453 15.21 -5.84 -4.36
C LEU A 453 16.47 -6.60 -3.96
N PRO A 454 17.36 -5.97 -3.18
CA PRO A 454 18.51 -6.68 -2.62
C PRO A 454 18.05 -7.80 -1.70
N GLY A 455 18.56 -9.01 -1.94
CA GLY A 455 18.40 -10.16 -1.05
C GLY A 455 19.35 -10.10 0.15
N VAL A 456 19.35 -11.14 0.97
CA VAL A 456 20.29 -11.27 2.10
C VAL A 456 21.54 -12.03 1.63
N MET A 457 22.73 -11.57 2.02
CA MET A 457 23.96 -12.32 1.77
C MET A 457 23.97 -13.60 2.62
N LEU A 458 24.07 -14.76 1.97
CA LEU A 458 24.15 -16.06 2.64
C LEU A 458 25.55 -16.65 2.47
N ARG A 459 26.22 -16.97 3.59
CA ARG A 459 27.48 -17.74 3.61
C ARG A 459 28.58 -17.20 2.67
N GLY A 460 28.72 -15.87 2.58
CA GLY A 460 29.73 -15.22 1.74
C GLY A 460 29.42 -15.18 0.24
N GLN A 461 28.24 -15.64 -0.19
CA GLN A 461 27.79 -15.45 -1.58
C GLN A 461 27.43 -13.98 -1.85
N ALA A 462 27.60 -13.56 -3.10
CA ALA A 462 27.19 -12.23 -3.56
C ALA A 462 25.69 -12.01 -3.30
N GLN A 463 25.33 -10.78 -2.94
CA GLN A 463 23.95 -10.41 -2.67
C GLN A 463 23.09 -10.61 -3.94
N GLY A 464 22.20 -11.60 -3.91
CA GLY A 464 21.26 -11.85 -5.01
C GLY A 464 20.17 -10.78 -5.08
N ARG A 465 19.43 -10.75 -6.20
CA ARG A 465 18.19 -9.97 -6.34
C ARG A 465 16.99 -10.87 -6.09
N VAL A 466 16.00 -10.36 -5.37
CA VAL A 466 14.79 -11.09 -4.97
C VAL A 466 13.54 -10.28 -5.31
N SER A 467 12.39 -10.95 -5.39
CA SER A 467 11.09 -10.28 -5.59
C SER A 467 10.65 -9.53 -4.33
N LEU A 468 9.66 -8.64 -4.48
CA LEU A 468 9.03 -7.96 -3.35
C LEU A 468 8.49 -8.94 -2.30
N HIS A 469 7.82 -10.01 -2.74
CA HIS A 469 7.29 -11.06 -1.85
C HIS A 469 8.40 -11.66 -0.98
N GLN A 470 9.48 -12.10 -1.62
CA GLN A 470 10.59 -12.73 -0.89
C GLN A 470 11.30 -11.74 0.03
N HIS A 471 11.47 -10.48 -0.40
CA HIS A 471 12.06 -9.43 0.43
C HIS A 471 11.24 -9.20 1.70
N VAL A 472 9.93 -8.92 1.58
CA VAL A 472 9.04 -8.71 2.72
C VAL A 472 8.98 -9.94 3.62
N CYS A 473 8.79 -11.13 3.04
CA CYS A 473 8.69 -12.38 3.79
C CYS A 473 9.94 -12.64 4.64
N VAL A 474 11.15 -12.49 4.07
CA VAL A 474 12.40 -12.71 4.80
C VAL A 474 12.56 -11.72 5.96
N HIS A 475 12.24 -10.45 5.76
CA HIS A 475 12.35 -9.44 6.81
C HIS A 475 11.30 -9.62 7.92
N MET A 476 10.07 -10.00 7.57
CA MET A 476 9.06 -10.40 8.57
C MET A 476 9.53 -11.62 9.37
N CYS A 477 9.97 -12.68 8.70
CA CYS A 477 10.47 -13.89 9.36
C CYS A 477 11.67 -13.59 10.28
N ALA A 478 12.59 -12.72 9.84
CA ALA A 478 13.73 -12.31 10.66
C ALA A 478 13.30 -11.56 11.93
N CYS A 479 12.29 -10.68 11.84
CA CYS A 479 11.71 -10.01 12.99
C CYS A 479 11.01 -11.01 13.94
N VAL A 480 10.21 -11.92 13.39
CA VAL A 480 9.51 -12.98 14.14
C VAL A 480 10.49 -13.86 14.92
N ALA A 481 11.64 -14.20 14.33
CA ALA A 481 12.65 -15.06 14.97
C ALA A 481 13.26 -14.46 16.26
N VAL A 482 13.20 -13.13 16.43
CA VAL A 482 13.74 -12.41 17.60
C VAL A 482 12.65 -11.76 18.45
N LEU A 483 11.38 -12.01 18.13
CA LEU A 483 10.24 -11.38 18.78
C LEU A 483 9.99 -11.98 20.18
N PRO A 484 9.93 -11.17 21.25
CA PRO A 484 9.52 -11.63 22.57
C PRO A 484 8.09 -12.17 22.60
N THR A 485 7.82 -13.14 23.47
CA THR A 485 6.52 -13.83 23.58
C THR A 485 5.35 -12.89 23.89
N GLN A 486 5.59 -11.76 24.55
CA GLN A 486 4.55 -10.77 24.86
C GLN A 486 3.93 -10.11 23.62
N HIS A 487 4.66 -10.08 22.48
CA HIS A 487 4.20 -9.48 21.22
C HIS A 487 3.66 -10.52 20.22
N PHE A 488 3.52 -11.79 20.62
CA PHE A 488 2.99 -12.84 19.75
C PHE A 488 1.51 -12.66 19.42
N ALA A 489 0.70 -12.22 20.39
CA ALA A 489 -0.74 -12.07 20.16
C ALA A 489 -1.07 -11.03 19.07
N PRO A 490 -0.43 -9.84 19.03
CA PRO A 490 -0.53 -8.94 17.87
C PRO A 490 -0.12 -9.61 16.56
N LEU A 491 1.04 -10.29 16.51
CA LEU A 491 1.53 -11.00 15.33
C LEU A 491 0.51 -12.03 14.81
N GLU A 492 -0.01 -12.90 15.68
CA GLU A 492 -0.97 -13.95 15.30
C GLU A 492 -2.27 -13.35 14.77
N ARG A 493 -2.75 -12.25 15.36
CA ARG A 493 -3.93 -11.52 14.85
C ARG A 493 -3.67 -10.93 13.47
N SER A 494 -2.52 -10.29 13.27
CA SER A 494 -2.15 -9.73 11.97
C SER A 494 -2.00 -10.81 10.90
N LEU A 495 -1.39 -11.96 11.23
CA LEU A 495 -1.28 -13.10 10.30
C LEU A 495 -2.65 -13.70 9.99
N LEU A 496 -3.54 -13.82 10.98
CA LEU A 496 -4.91 -14.31 10.77
C LEU A 496 -5.72 -13.37 9.88
N ALA A 497 -5.70 -12.07 10.17
CA ALA A 497 -6.31 -11.06 9.30
C ALA A 497 -5.72 -11.12 7.89
N GLY A 498 -4.41 -11.32 7.78
CA GLY A 498 -3.70 -11.53 6.53
C GLY A 498 -4.15 -12.76 5.76
N VAL A 499 -4.44 -13.88 6.42
CA VAL A 499 -4.92 -15.11 5.77
C VAL A 499 -6.39 -14.97 5.36
N LEU A 500 -7.21 -14.28 6.15
CA LEU A 500 -8.65 -14.13 5.93
C LEU A 500 -9.04 -13.03 4.91
N GLN A 501 -8.08 -12.34 4.31
CA GLN A 501 -8.37 -11.29 3.32
C GLN A 501 -8.58 -11.85 1.89
N ALA A 502 -9.20 -11.05 1.01
CA ALA A 502 -9.50 -11.45 -0.36
C ALA A 502 -8.26 -11.48 -1.28
N ASP A 503 -7.25 -10.64 -1.02
CA ASP A 503 -6.01 -10.61 -1.82
C ASP A 503 -5.15 -11.86 -1.59
N THR A 504 -5.19 -12.80 -2.53
CA THR A 504 -4.53 -14.10 -2.43
C THR A 504 -3.02 -14.00 -2.21
N GLN A 505 -2.35 -13.02 -2.84
CA GLN A 505 -0.90 -12.85 -2.71
C GLN A 505 -0.49 -12.44 -1.28
N THR A 506 -1.26 -11.57 -0.63
CA THR A 506 -1.03 -11.20 0.77
C THR A 506 -1.43 -12.33 1.72
N ALA A 507 -2.48 -13.11 1.41
CA ALA A 507 -2.81 -14.33 2.14
C ALA A 507 -1.68 -15.39 2.07
N VAL A 508 -1.05 -15.55 0.91
CA VAL A 508 0.13 -16.42 0.74
C VAL A 508 1.32 -15.88 1.54
N LEU A 509 1.58 -14.57 1.53
CA LEU A 509 2.64 -13.96 2.35
C LEU A 509 2.41 -14.24 3.85
N ALA A 510 1.20 -14.01 4.36
CA ALA A 510 0.84 -14.31 5.73
C ALA A 510 1.00 -15.81 6.05
N THR A 511 0.58 -16.68 5.13
CA THR A 511 0.76 -18.14 5.24
C THR A 511 2.25 -18.53 5.30
N ASP A 512 3.10 -17.91 4.48
CA ASP A 512 4.55 -18.17 4.48
C ASP A 512 5.20 -17.79 5.81
N VAL A 513 4.89 -16.60 6.33
CA VAL A 513 5.40 -16.13 7.63
C VAL A 513 4.88 -17.00 8.77
N TRP A 514 3.61 -17.42 8.74
CA TRP A 514 3.05 -18.32 9.75
C TRP A 514 3.68 -19.72 9.70
N CYS A 515 3.92 -20.26 8.49
CA CYS A 515 4.64 -21.52 8.34
C CYS A 515 6.08 -21.43 8.85
N PHE A 516 6.75 -20.28 8.63
CA PHE A 516 8.05 -20.03 9.23
C PHE A 516 7.97 -20.03 10.76
N LEU A 517 7.01 -19.32 11.35
CA LEU A 517 6.78 -19.30 12.79
C LEU A 517 6.57 -20.71 13.36
N ALA A 518 5.70 -21.50 12.73
CA ALA A 518 5.44 -22.88 13.15
C ALA A 518 6.66 -23.80 13.02
N ARG A 519 7.52 -23.56 12.03
CA ARG A 519 8.77 -24.32 11.82
C ARG A 519 9.89 -23.90 12.76
N TYR A 520 9.98 -22.61 13.07
CA TYR A 520 11.02 -22.03 13.92
C TYR A 520 10.70 -22.21 15.41
N GLY A 521 9.42 -22.18 15.78
CA GLY A 521 8.92 -22.41 17.13
C GLY A 521 8.94 -23.88 17.57
N THR A 522 8.26 -24.17 18.67
CA THR A 522 8.20 -25.54 19.21
C THR A 522 7.17 -26.40 18.49
N ALA A 523 7.32 -27.73 18.59
CA ALA A 523 6.37 -28.68 18.03
C ALA A 523 4.96 -28.53 18.64
N GLU A 524 4.89 -28.11 19.91
CA GLU A 524 3.66 -27.80 20.64
C GLU A 524 2.98 -26.54 20.09
N LEU A 525 3.76 -25.50 19.75
CA LEU A 525 3.23 -24.29 19.14
C LEU A 525 2.62 -24.59 17.78
N CYS A 526 3.35 -25.34 16.93
CA CYS A 526 2.84 -25.79 15.64
C CYS A 526 1.53 -26.59 15.79
N PHE A 527 1.48 -27.51 16.76
CA PHE A 527 0.26 -28.27 17.04
C PHE A 527 -0.89 -27.36 17.48
N HIS A 528 -0.65 -26.40 18.37
CA HIS A 528 -1.66 -25.44 18.80
C HIS A 528 -2.22 -24.62 17.62
N HIS A 529 -1.36 -24.13 16.73
CA HIS A 529 -1.80 -23.43 15.52
C HIS A 529 -2.63 -24.32 14.61
N VAL A 530 -2.25 -25.58 14.40
CA VAL A 530 -3.05 -26.53 13.61
C VAL A 530 -4.44 -26.72 14.21
N LEU A 531 -4.54 -26.88 15.53
CA LEU A 531 -5.82 -27.00 16.20
C LEU A 531 -6.67 -25.73 16.00
N LEU A 532 -6.06 -24.54 16.16
CA LEU A 532 -6.75 -23.26 15.95
C LEU A 532 -7.30 -23.16 14.51
N ILE A 533 -6.48 -23.43 13.50
CA ILE A 533 -6.90 -23.35 12.10
C ILE A 533 -8.00 -24.38 11.79
N ALA A 534 -7.89 -25.61 12.30
CA ALA A 534 -8.92 -26.63 12.13
C ALA A 534 -10.27 -26.20 12.77
N HIS A 535 -10.25 -25.59 13.96
CA HIS A 535 -11.46 -25.03 14.58
C HIS A 535 -12.05 -23.88 13.75
N LEU A 536 -11.21 -23.01 13.18
CA LEU A 536 -11.67 -21.92 12.32
C LEU A 536 -12.31 -22.44 11.03
N ILE A 537 -11.72 -23.44 10.38
CA ILE A 537 -12.31 -24.10 9.20
C ILE A 537 -13.66 -24.72 9.56
N ARG A 538 -13.76 -25.41 10.70
CA ARG A 538 -15.02 -25.98 11.19
C ARG A 538 -16.10 -24.92 11.44
N SER A 539 -15.69 -23.72 11.84
CA SER A 539 -16.61 -22.62 12.18
C SER A 539 -16.94 -21.72 10.98
N CYS A 540 -16.31 -21.93 9.81
CA CYS A 540 -16.48 -21.07 8.65
C CYS A 540 -17.82 -21.35 7.94
N PRO A 541 -18.63 -20.31 7.65
CA PRO A 541 -19.91 -20.49 6.97
C PRO A 541 -19.71 -20.73 5.47
N GLY A 542 -19.71 -21.99 5.04
CA GLY A 542 -19.73 -22.36 3.62
C GLY A 542 -18.39 -22.28 2.89
N GLU A 543 -18.43 -22.47 1.56
CA GLU A 543 -17.25 -22.43 0.69
C GLU A 543 -16.98 -21.00 0.22
N GLY A 544 -15.82 -20.45 0.60
CA GLY A 544 -15.39 -19.09 0.24
C GLY A 544 -13.86 -18.96 0.23
N TYR A 545 -13.36 -17.78 -0.16
CA TYR A 545 -11.90 -17.55 -0.24
C TYR A 545 -11.22 -17.65 1.14
N GLN A 546 -11.89 -17.24 2.22
CA GLN A 546 -11.41 -17.35 3.60
C GLN A 546 -11.14 -18.82 3.96
N MET A 547 -12.12 -19.68 3.68
CA MET A 547 -12.01 -21.11 3.90
C MET A 547 -10.86 -21.70 3.06
N PHE A 548 -10.74 -21.30 1.79
CA PHE A 548 -9.64 -21.74 0.92
C PHE A 548 -8.26 -21.35 1.45
N ASN A 549 -8.10 -20.12 1.93
CA ASN A 549 -6.84 -19.64 2.49
C ASN A 549 -6.49 -20.36 3.81
N LEU A 550 -7.48 -20.58 4.69
CA LEU A 550 -7.31 -21.37 5.91
C LEU A 550 -6.94 -22.83 5.60
N ALA A 551 -7.60 -23.43 4.63
CA ALA A 551 -7.30 -24.76 4.12
C ALA A 551 -5.86 -24.86 3.60
N LEU A 552 -5.41 -23.87 2.82
CA LEU A 552 -4.04 -23.82 2.33
C LEU A 552 -3.02 -23.75 3.48
N LEU A 553 -3.29 -22.92 4.50
CA LEU A 553 -2.45 -22.83 5.69
C LEU A 553 -2.42 -24.18 6.44
N LEU A 554 -3.59 -24.78 6.69
CA LEU A 554 -3.68 -26.09 7.36
C LEU A 554 -2.85 -27.15 6.64
N ARG A 555 -3.00 -27.27 5.31
CA ARG A 555 -2.23 -28.22 4.49
C ARG A 555 -0.73 -28.09 4.72
N ARG A 556 -0.23 -26.87 4.82
CA ARG A 556 1.21 -26.59 4.99
C ARG A 556 1.67 -26.84 6.42
N LEU A 557 0.87 -26.50 7.42
CA LEU A 557 1.19 -26.73 8.82
C LEU A 557 1.21 -28.22 9.18
N LEU A 558 0.32 -29.04 8.59
CA LEU A 558 0.29 -30.49 8.83
C LEU A 558 1.63 -31.19 8.50
N PHE A 559 2.36 -30.70 7.49
CA PHE A 559 3.71 -31.20 7.14
C PHE A 559 4.78 -30.89 8.19
N LEU A 560 4.55 -29.90 9.06
CA LEU A 560 5.49 -29.47 10.09
C LEU A 560 5.27 -30.18 11.42
N MET A 561 4.14 -30.87 11.58
CA MET A 561 3.80 -31.60 12.79
C MET A 561 4.67 -32.84 12.99
N THR A 562 4.88 -33.21 14.25
CA THR A 562 5.50 -34.50 14.60
C THR A 562 4.51 -35.65 14.37
N PRO A 563 4.98 -36.89 14.13
CA PRO A 563 4.10 -38.05 13.98
C PRO A 563 3.15 -38.26 15.17
N LYS A 564 3.61 -37.98 16.40
CA LYS A 564 2.78 -38.06 17.61
C LYS A 564 1.62 -37.07 17.57
N HIS A 565 1.89 -35.81 17.26
CA HIS A 565 0.84 -34.79 17.18
C HIS A 565 -0.11 -35.05 16.01
N GLN A 566 0.34 -35.69 14.93
CA GLN A 566 -0.55 -36.07 13.81
C GLN A 566 -1.58 -37.13 14.24
N VAL A 567 -1.17 -38.12 15.01
CA VAL A 567 -2.10 -39.11 15.59
C VAL A 567 -3.07 -38.43 16.56
N GLU A 568 -2.58 -37.55 17.43
CA GLU A 568 -3.41 -36.79 18.36
C GLU A 568 -4.41 -35.85 17.63
N PHE A 569 -4.02 -35.29 16.49
CA PHE A 569 -4.90 -34.48 15.65
C PHE A 569 -6.07 -35.30 15.11
N VAL A 570 -5.81 -36.53 14.63
CA VAL A 570 -6.87 -37.45 14.18
C VAL A 570 -7.82 -37.81 15.33
N GLU A 571 -7.30 -37.98 16.55
CA GLU A 571 -8.12 -38.27 17.73
C GLU A 571 -9.00 -37.08 18.15
N ARG A 572 -8.50 -35.85 18.01
CA ARG A 572 -9.26 -34.62 18.34
C ARG A 572 -10.24 -34.20 17.24
N PHE A 573 -9.95 -34.54 15.98
CA PHE A 573 -10.81 -34.29 14.83
C PHE A 573 -11.10 -35.61 14.09
N PRO A 574 -11.87 -36.55 14.65
CA PRO A 574 -12.16 -37.82 13.98
C PRO A 574 -12.84 -37.60 12.62
N PRO A 575 -12.32 -38.16 11.49
CA PRO A 575 -12.94 -38.03 10.17
C PRO A 575 -14.34 -38.62 10.07
N ALA A 576 -14.67 -39.59 10.93
CA ALA A 576 -15.99 -40.19 11.01
C ALA A 576 -17.08 -39.21 11.49
N GLN A 577 -16.72 -38.14 12.20
CA GLN A 577 -17.66 -37.13 12.67
C GLN A 577 -17.97 -36.12 11.56
N GLU A 578 -19.27 -35.92 11.27
CA GLU A 578 -19.72 -35.09 10.16
C GLU A 578 -19.20 -33.64 10.24
N GLU A 579 -19.16 -33.06 11.44
CA GLU A 579 -18.66 -31.70 11.68
C GLU A 579 -17.17 -31.52 11.33
N ASN A 580 -16.38 -32.59 11.31
CA ASN A 580 -14.95 -32.54 11.01
C ASN A 580 -14.64 -32.80 9.53
N GLN A 581 -15.62 -33.22 8.73
CA GLN A 581 -15.40 -33.54 7.32
C GLN A 581 -14.90 -32.34 6.50
N CYS A 582 -15.33 -31.12 6.85
CA CYS A 582 -14.83 -29.91 6.21
C CYS A 582 -13.32 -29.72 6.44
N VAL A 583 -12.79 -30.09 7.61
CA VAL A 583 -11.36 -30.05 7.89
C VAL A 583 -10.63 -31.05 6.98
N TRP A 584 -11.10 -32.30 6.94
CA TRP A 584 -10.46 -33.39 6.21
C TRP A 584 -10.53 -33.24 4.69
N HIS A 585 -11.64 -32.72 4.15
CA HIS A 585 -11.80 -32.42 2.73
C HIS A 585 -10.67 -31.53 2.19
N HIS A 586 -10.12 -30.67 3.05
CA HIS A 586 -9.06 -29.74 2.70
C HIS A 586 -7.66 -30.20 3.10
N THR A 587 -7.44 -31.44 3.56
CA THR A 587 -6.10 -31.92 3.93
C THR A 587 -5.35 -32.57 2.75
N LEU A 588 -4.09 -32.95 2.97
CA LEU A 588 -3.30 -33.75 2.04
C LEU A 588 -2.81 -35.00 2.75
N LEU A 589 -3.27 -36.18 2.33
CA LEU A 589 -2.97 -37.45 2.99
C LEU A 589 -1.45 -37.73 3.09
N ARG A 590 -0.68 -37.31 2.08
CA ARG A 590 0.79 -37.43 2.05
C ARG A 590 1.54 -36.64 3.13
N SER A 591 0.86 -35.73 3.84
CA SER A 591 1.45 -34.97 4.94
C SER A 591 1.48 -35.77 6.25
N LEU A 592 0.69 -36.83 6.36
CA LEU A 592 0.53 -37.62 7.57
C LEU A 592 1.52 -38.78 7.64
N CYS A 593 1.88 -39.16 8.86
CA CYS A 593 2.61 -40.38 9.16
C CYS A 593 1.75 -41.62 8.82
N THR A 594 2.40 -42.76 8.62
CA THR A 594 1.72 -44.00 8.18
C THR A 594 0.57 -44.39 9.10
N GLU A 595 0.73 -44.26 10.42
CA GLU A 595 -0.31 -44.60 11.40
C GLU A 595 -1.53 -43.69 11.28
N ALA A 596 -1.35 -42.37 11.34
CA ALA A 596 -2.43 -41.40 11.21
C ALA A 596 -3.14 -41.55 9.86
N ARG A 597 -2.37 -41.78 8.79
CA ARG A 597 -2.91 -42.03 7.44
C ARG A 597 -3.86 -43.23 7.41
N MET A 598 -3.46 -44.38 7.95
CA MET A 598 -4.31 -45.58 7.94
C MET A 598 -5.61 -45.35 8.69
N ARG A 599 -5.56 -44.71 9.87
CA ARG A 599 -6.78 -44.38 10.63
C ARG A 599 -7.72 -43.48 9.83
N VAL A 600 -7.19 -42.47 9.14
CA VAL A 600 -8.00 -41.56 8.31
C VAL A 600 -8.61 -42.28 7.11
N GLU A 601 -7.86 -43.15 6.43
CA GLU A 601 -8.36 -43.98 5.33
C GLU A 601 -9.55 -44.85 5.79
N ASP A 602 -9.39 -45.57 6.91
CA ASP A 602 -10.42 -46.46 7.45
C ASP A 602 -11.68 -45.68 7.88
N ASP A 603 -11.52 -44.59 8.63
CA ASP A 603 -12.64 -43.79 9.15
C ASP A 603 -13.45 -43.12 8.03
N VAL A 604 -12.78 -42.58 7.01
CA VAL A 604 -13.44 -41.92 5.87
C VAL A 604 -14.21 -42.94 5.02
N LEU A 605 -13.64 -44.11 4.76
CA LEU A 605 -14.31 -45.16 3.98
C LEU A 605 -15.49 -45.78 4.74
N ALA A 606 -15.33 -46.00 6.05
CA ALA A 606 -16.42 -46.43 6.92
C ALA A 606 -17.56 -45.40 6.92
N GLY A 607 -17.23 -44.12 7.10
CA GLY A 607 -18.19 -43.02 7.04
C GLY A 607 -18.91 -42.91 5.69
N ALA A 608 -18.16 -43.02 4.57
CA ALA A 608 -18.74 -43.01 3.22
C ALA A 608 -19.71 -44.16 3.00
N SER A 609 -19.38 -45.36 3.49
CA SER A 609 -20.25 -46.54 3.39
C SER A 609 -21.55 -46.35 4.17
N VAL A 610 -21.49 -45.75 5.37
CA VAL A 610 -22.68 -45.43 6.17
C VAL A 610 -23.56 -44.40 5.47
N VAL A 611 -22.98 -43.31 4.97
CA VAL A 611 -23.75 -42.26 4.27
C VAL A 611 -24.43 -42.82 3.01
N LEU A 612 -23.78 -43.71 2.26
CA LEU A 612 -24.37 -44.36 1.10
C LEU A 612 -25.52 -45.29 1.48
N GLN A 613 -25.35 -46.10 2.52
CA GLN A 613 -26.39 -46.99 3.00
C GLN A 613 -27.63 -46.20 3.48
N GLU A 614 -27.41 -45.07 4.17
CA GLU A 614 -28.49 -44.19 4.60
C GLU A 614 -29.19 -43.50 3.43
N LEU A 615 -28.44 -43.10 2.40
CA LEU A 615 -28.99 -42.54 1.16
C LEU A 615 -29.81 -43.57 0.37
N GLU A 616 -29.35 -44.82 0.33
CA GLU A 616 -30.09 -45.94 -0.25
C GLU A 616 -31.41 -46.17 0.52
N ASN A 617 -31.34 -46.19 1.85
CA ASN A 617 -32.51 -46.35 2.72
C ASN A 617 -33.50 -45.17 2.61
N SER A 618 -33.00 -43.96 2.36
CA SER A 618 -33.85 -42.76 2.19
C SER A 618 -34.49 -42.66 0.81
N GLY A 619 -34.03 -43.47 -0.15
CA GLY A 619 -34.48 -43.45 -1.54
C GLY A 619 -33.85 -42.33 -2.37
N TYR A 620 -32.61 -41.94 -2.06
CA TYR A 620 -31.84 -40.91 -2.76
C TYR A 620 -32.52 -39.52 -2.74
N ARG A 621 -32.91 -39.05 -1.55
CA ARG A 621 -33.54 -37.73 -1.42
C ARG A 621 -32.53 -36.61 -1.63
N MET A 622 -32.98 -35.52 -2.27
CA MET A 622 -32.14 -34.34 -2.52
C MET A 622 -31.56 -33.70 -1.25
N GLY A 623 -32.24 -33.81 -0.10
CA GLY A 623 -31.75 -33.26 1.18
C GLY A 623 -30.48 -33.93 1.69
N ASP A 624 -30.23 -35.18 1.31
CA ASP A 624 -29.07 -35.97 1.76
C ASP A 624 -27.83 -35.75 0.87
N ILE A 625 -27.98 -35.09 -0.29
CA ILE A 625 -26.92 -34.88 -1.28
C ILE A 625 -25.79 -33.98 -0.76
N LEU A 626 -26.10 -33.00 0.10
CA LEU A 626 -25.07 -32.15 0.69
C LEU A 626 -24.16 -32.95 1.63
N ARG A 627 -24.72 -33.86 2.41
CA ARG A 627 -23.99 -34.77 3.28
C ARG A 627 -23.15 -35.76 2.46
N LEU A 628 -23.71 -36.26 1.35
CA LEU A 628 -22.96 -37.07 0.38
C LEU A 628 -21.76 -36.30 -0.21
N ASN A 629 -21.94 -35.04 -0.62
CA ASN A 629 -20.87 -34.24 -1.21
C ASN A 629 -19.72 -34.00 -0.23
N ARG A 630 -20.02 -33.76 1.06
CA ARG A 630 -18.98 -33.59 2.10
C ARG A 630 -18.11 -34.84 2.25
N ILE A 631 -18.73 -36.02 2.34
CA ILE A 631 -17.97 -37.27 2.50
C ILE A 631 -17.25 -37.67 1.21
N LEU A 632 -17.85 -37.45 0.03
CA LEU A 632 -17.17 -37.63 -1.26
C LEU A 632 -15.97 -36.69 -1.42
N GLY A 633 -16.06 -35.48 -0.87
CA GLY A 633 -14.95 -34.56 -0.77
C GLY A 633 -13.78 -35.14 0.05
N CYS A 634 -14.06 -35.87 1.12
CA CYS A 634 -13.04 -36.58 1.90
C CYS A 634 -12.47 -37.79 1.14
N VAL A 635 -13.32 -38.53 0.42
CA VAL A 635 -12.88 -39.65 -0.44
C VAL A 635 -11.95 -39.13 -1.56
N LEU A 636 -12.27 -38.00 -2.18
CA LEU A 636 -11.40 -37.36 -3.16
C LEU A 636 -10.04 -36.99 -2.56
N MET A 637 -10.02 -36.46 -1.33
CA MET A 637 -8.77 -36.19 -0.61
C MET A 637 -7.92 -37.45 -0.46
N LEU A 638 -8.52 -38.60 -0.13
CA LEU A 638 -7.78 -39.87 -0.06
C LEU A 638 -7.11 -40.20 -1.40
N MET A 639 -7.82 -40.02 -2.52
CA MET A 639 -7.31 -40.38 -3.84
C MET A 639 -6.09 -39.55 -4.28
N GLY A 640 -5.87 -38.37 -3.68
CA GLY A 640 -4.66 -37.59 -3.89
C GLY A 640 -3.38 -38.14 -3.22
N GLY A 641 -3.47 -39.23 -2.45
CA GLY A 641 -2.35 -39.86 -1.75
C GLY A 641 -1.46 -40.74 -2.63
N SER A 642 -0.14 -40.72 -2.39
CA SER A 642 0.78 -41.72 -2.94
C SER A 642 0.74 -43.01 -2.12
N ASN A 643 0.78 -44.16 -2.79
CA ASN A 643 0.75 -45.50 -2.17
C ASN A 643 -0.54 -45.79 -1.38
N LEU A 644 -1.68 -45.72 -2.07
CA LEU A 644 -2.98 -46.12 -1.53
C LEU A 644 -3.05 -47.63 -1.33
N GLN A 645 -3.71 -48.05 -0.26
CA GLN A 645 -3.98 -49.48 -0.04
C GLN A 645 -4.93 -50.01 -1.11
N ALA A 646 -4.71 -51.25 -1.56
CA ALA A 646 -5.58 -51.89 -2.56
C ALA A 646 -7.04 -51.97 -2.09
N GLU A 647 -7.26 -52.15 -0.79
CA GLU A 647 -8.58 -52.16 -0.16
C GLU A 647 -9.26 -50.79 -0.19
N CYS A 648 -8.50 -49.70 0.02
CA CYS A 648 -8.98 -48.34 -0.11
C CYS A 648 -9.42 -48.04 -1.56
N VAL A 649 -8.60 -48.41 -2.54
CA VAL A 649 -8.94 -48.28 -3.96
C VAL A 649 -10.20 -49.10 -4.30
N GLY A 650 -10.26 -50.37 -3.87
CA GLY A 650 -11.42 -51.23 -4.14
C GLY A 650 -12.72 -50.70 -3.53
N SER A 651 -12.67 -50.15 -2.32
CA SER A 651 -13.83 -49.56 -1.65
C SER A 651 -14.29 -48.27 -2.33
N SER A 652 -13.35 -47.39 -2.70
CA SER A 652 -13.65 -46.16 -3.46
C SER A 652 -14.26 -46.46 -4.84
N VAL A 653 -13.78 -47.50 -5.55
CA VAL A 653 -14.37 -47.94 -6.82
C VAL A 653 -15.82 -48.39 -6.63
N LYS A 654 -16.12 -49.17 -5.59
CA LYS A 654 -17.51 -49.58 -5.29
C LYS A 654 -18.43 -48.38 -5.06
N ILE A 655 -17.97 -47.40 -4.29
CA ILE A 655 -18.69 -46.15 -3.99
C ILE A 655 -19.04 -45.40 -5.28
N ILE A 656 -18.05 -45.15 -6.15
CA ILE A 656 -18.30 -44.41 -7.39
C ILE A 656 -19.15 -45.21 -8.39
N SER A 657 -18.99 -46.53 -8.48
CA SER A 657 -19.81 -47.38 -9.36
C SER A 657 -21.29 -47.31 -8.98
N GLN A 658 -21.59 -47.38 -7.68
CA GLN A 658 -22.96 -47.26 -7.17
C GLN A 658 -23.55 -45.88 -7.52
N LEU A 659 -22.80 -44.80 -7.34
CA LEU A 659 -23.28 -43.44 -7.59
C LEU A 659 -23.44 -43.13 -9.08
N TRP A 660 -22.49 -43.52 -9.93
CA TRP A 660 -22.58 -43.30 -11.38
C TRP A 660 -23.79 -43.99 -12.01
N SER A 661 -24.20 -45.14 -11.49
CA SER A 661 -25.41 -45.85 -11.93
C SER A 661 -26.71 -45.06 -11.73
N ARG A 662 -26.67 -44.01 -10.90
CA ARG A 662 -27.83 -43.17 -10.54
C ARG A 662 -27.76 -41.76 -11.13
N MET A 663 -26.63 -41.36 -11.72
CA MET A 663 -26.48 -40.01 -12.28
C MET A 663 -27.28 -39.85 -13.57
N SER A 664 -27.99 -38.73 -13.71
CA SER A 664 -28.70 -38.38 -14.94
C SER A 664 -28.36 -36.96 -15.38
N SER A 665 -28.02 -36.80 -16.65
CA SER A 665 -27.60 -35.51 -17.21
C SER A 665 -28.67 -34.43 -17.03
N ASN A 666 -29.95 -34.78 -17.19
CA ASN A 666 -31.07 -33.86 -17.05
C ASN A 666 -31.19 -33.27 -15.63
N GLN A 667 -30.96 -34.08 -14.59
CA GLN A 667 -31.05 -33.61 -13.20
C GLN A 667 -29.80 -32.81 -12.80
N VAL A 668 -28.63 -33.24 -13.26
CA VAL A 668 -27.35 -32.55 -13.02
C VAL A 668 -27.37 -31.16 -13.65
N GLN A 669 -27.96 -30.99 -14.84
CA GLN A 669 -28.06 -29.69 -15.48
C GLN A 669 -28.88 -28.67 -14.66
N VAL A 670 -29.86 -29.14 -13.87
CA VAL A 670 -30.83 -28.31 -13.16
C VAL A 670 -30.43 -28.05 -11.70
N HIS A 671 -29.80 -29.02 -11.03
CA HIS A 671 -29.59 -28.97 -9.58
C HIS A 671 -28.11 -28.78 -9.20
N PRO A 672 -27.73 -27.62 -8.62
CA PRO A 672 -26.35 -27.35 -8.20
C PRO A 672 -25.73 -28.40 -7.24
N PRO A 673 -26.46 -28.95 -6.24
CA PRO A 673 -25.89 -29.99 -5.39
C PRO A 673 -25.45 -31.24 -6.16
N LEU A 674 -26.18 -31.61 -7.24
CA LEU A 674 -25.80 -32.73 -8.11
C LEU A 674 -24.65 -32.38 -9.05
N GLN A 675 -24.49 -31.12 -9.45
CA GLN A 675 -23.31 -30.66 -10.19
C GLN A 675 -22.05 -30.85 -9.35
N CYS A 676 -22.11 -30.51 -8.05
CA CYS A 676 -21.03 -30.78 -7.11
C CYS A 676 -20.76 -32.28 -6.93
N THR A 677 -21.81 -33.12 -6.83
CA THR A 677 -21.64 -34.58 -6.79
C THR A 677 -20.91 -35.09 -8.04
N VAL A 678 -21.33 -34.66 -9.24
CA VAL A 678 -20.70 -35.09 -10.49
C VAL A 678 -19.27 -34.58 -10.60
N LYS A 679 -18.99 -33.33 -10.21
CA LYS A 679 -17.61 -32.80 -10.12
C LYS A 679 -16.72 -33.72 -9.27
N LEU A 680 -17.16 -34.07 -8.05
CA LEU A 680 -16.40 -34.95 -7.16
C LEU A 680 -16.22 -36.35 -7.76
N LEU A 681 -17.28 -36.92 -8.33
CA LEU A 681 -17.21 -38.23 -9.00
C LEU A 681 -16.24 -38.23 -10.17
N LEU A 682 -16.24 -37.19 -11.00
CA LEU A 682 -15.33 -37.04 -12.13
C LEU A 682 -13.87 -37.00 -11.67
N SER A 683 -13.55 -36.16 -10.68
CA SER A 683 -12.20 -36.08 -10.13
C SER A 683 -11.74 -37.40 -9.49
N ILE A 684 -12.61 -38.09 -8.73
CA ILE A 684 -12.29 -39.41 -8.16
C ILE A 684 -12.06 -40.44 -9.27
N SER A 685 -12.95 -40.48 -10.28
CA SER A 685 -12.85 -41.39 -11.42
C SER A 685 -11.62 -41.11 -12.28
N ALA A 686 -11.18 -39.86 -12.41
CA ALA A 686 -9.99 -39.49 -13.16
C ALA A 686 -8.71 -40.08 -12.54
N VAL A 687 -8.61 -40.05 -11.21
CA VAL A 687 -7.49 -40.68 -10.48
C VAL A 687 -7.54 -42.19 -10.60
N LEU A 688 -8.73 -42.78 -10.45
CA LEU A 688 -8.94 -44.22 -10.41
C LEU A 688 -9.12 -44.87 -11.79
N ILE A 689 -8.89 -44.15 -12.88
CA ILE A 689 -9.34 -44.55 -14.22
C ILE A 689 -8.92 -45.97 -14.65
N LYS A 690 -7.74 -46.45 -14.23
CA LYS A 690 -7.23 -47.80 -14.53
C LYS A 690 -7.92 -48.92 -13.75
N SER A 691 -8.54 -48.59 -12.63
CA SER A 691 -9.20 -49.52 -11.70
C SER A 691 -10.73 -49.51 -11.84
N VAL A 692 -11.28 -48.55 -12.60
CA VAL A 692 -12.73 -48.40 -12.82
C VAL A 692 -13.20 -49.36 -13.92
N GLU A 693 -14.34 -50.00 -13.71
CA GLU A 693 -14.92 -50.91 -14.70
C GLU A 693 -15.42 -50.15 -15.95
N PRO A 694 -15.32 -50.74 -17.16
CA PRO A 694 -15.74 -50.07 -18.40
C PRO A 694 -17.18 -49.55 -18.37
N HIS A 695 -18.12 -50.27 -17.75
CA HIS A 695 -19.52 -49.86 -17.71
C HIS A 695 -19.73 -48.52 -16.97
N VAL A 696 -18.92 -48.24 -15.94
CA VAL A 696 -18.96 -46.99 -15.17
C VAL A 696 -18.43 -45.83 -16.01
N ILE A 697 -17.38 -46.08 -16.81
CA ILE A 697 -16.81 -45.10 -17.73
C ILE A 697 -17.84 -44.73 -18.81
N VAL A 698 -18.59 -45.71 -19.35
CA VAL A 698 -19.70 -45.43 -20.27
C VAL A 698 -20.74 -44.53 -19.62
N GLN A 699 -21.12 -44.80 -18.36
CA GLN A 699 -22.10 -43.99 -17.63
C GLN A 699 -21.59 -42.56 -17.41
N ALA A 700 -20.33 -42.39 -17.00
CA ALA A 700 -19.72 -41.08 -16.79
C ALA A 700 -19.66 -40.25 -18.08
N VAL A 701 -19.15 -40.83 -19.17
CA VAL A 701 -19.09 -40.16 -20.48
C VAL A 701 -20.49 -39.90 -21.03
N SER A 702 -21.45 -40.81 -20.81
CA SER A 702 -22.84 -40.61 -21.20
C SER A 702 -23.48 -39.44 -20.46
N CYS A 703 -23.29 -39.37 -19.15
CA CYS A 703 -23.76 -38.27 -18.32
C CYS A 703 -23.19 -36.94 -18.83
N LEU A 704 -21.87 -36.85 -19.03
CA LEU A 704 -21.20 -35.65 -19.57
C LEU A 704 -21.72 -35.26 -20.96
N SER A 705 -21.86 -36.22 -21.88
CA SER A 705 -22.33 -35.97 -23.25
C SER A 705 -23.77 -35.43 -23.30
N GLY A 706 -24.57 -35.72 -22.27
CA GLY A 706 -25.93 -35.20 -22.13
C GLY A 706 -26.02 -33.81 -21.49
N LEU A 707 -24.89 -33.23 -21.03
CA LEU A 707 -24.86 -31.89 -20.45
C LEU A 707 -24.69 -30.81 -21.52
N THR A 708 -25.26 -29.65 -21.27
CA THR A 708 -24.99 -28.45 -22.07
C THR A 708 -23.74 -27.76 -21.51
N ILE A 709 -22.58 -28.08 -22.10
CA ILE A 709 -21.24 -27.64 -21.64
C ILE A 709 -21.17 -26.13 -21.37
N GLN A 710 -21.74 -25.31 -22.26
CA GLN A 710 -21.74 -23.83 -22.14
C GLN A 710 -22.54 -23.28 -20.95
N LYS A 711 -23.39 -24.10 -20.32
CA LYS A 711 -24.23 -23.72 -19.16
C LYS A 711 -23.73 -24.33 -17.86
N CYS A 712 -22.66 -25.12 -17.91
CA CYS A 712 -22.10 -25.74 -16.73
C CYS A 712 -21.19 -24.75 -15.99
N PRO A 713 -21.07 -24.84 -14.65
CA PRO A 713 -20.13 -24.04 -13.89
C PRO A 713 -18.69 -24.45 -14.23
N ASP A 714 -17.77 -23.48 -14.14
CA ASP A 714 -16.37 -23.63 -14.55
C ASP A 714 -15.64 -24.77 -13.80
N ASP A 715 -15.94 -24.98 -12.53
CA ASP A 715 -15.32 -26.03 -11.71
C ASP A 715 -15.73 -27.45 -12.13
N LEU A 716 -16.98 -27.64 -12.57
CA LEU A 716 -17.42 -28.89 -13.18
C LEU A 716 -16.74 -29.13 -14.54
N LEU A 717 -16.55 -28.08 -15.33
CA LEU A 717 -15.85 -28.17 -16.62
C LEU A 717 -14.38 -28.57 -16.44
N LEU A 718 -13.71 -28.00 -15.43
CA LEU A 718 -12.34 -28.37 -15.10
C LEU A 718 -12.22 -29.83 -14.63
N ALA A 719 -13.15 -30.30 -13.78
CA ALA A 719 -13.20 -31.71 -13.37
C ALA A 719 -13.48 -32.66 -14.55
N ALA A 720 -14.36 -32.26 -15.47
CA ALA A 720 -14.63 -33.00 -16.70
C ALA A 720 -13.38 -33.08 -17.60
N LEU A 721 -12.60 -31.99 -17.71
CA LEU A 721 -11.34 -31.97 -18.45
C LEU A 721 -10.29 -32.90 -17.85
N GLU A 722 -10.13 -32.89 -16.53
CA GLU A 722 -9.22 -33.81 -15.82
C GLU A 722 -9.60 -35.27 -16.09
N PHE A 723 -10.90 -35.58 -16.02
CA PHE A 723 -11.43 -36.90 -16.35
C PHE A 723 -11.18 -37.28 -17.81
N LEU A 724 -11.52 -36.40 -18.77
CA LEU A 724 -11.31 -36.65 -20.20
C LEU A 724 -9.83 -36.84 -20.54
N ALA A 725 -8.94 -36.04 -19.97
CA ALA A 725 -7.49 -36.20 -20.15
C ALA A 725 -7.01 -37.55 -19.60
N SER A 726 -7.57 -38.01 -18.47
CA SER A 726 -7.20 -39.30 -17.88
C SER A 726 -7.58 -40.51 -18.73
N LEU A 727 -8.61 -40.39 -19.58
CA LEU A 727 -9.07 -41.48 -20.48
C LEU A 727 -8.01 -41.87 -21.52
N GLY A 728 -7.08 -40.99 -21.85
CA GLY A 728 -5.95 -41.31 -22.74
C GLY A 728 -5.06 -42.44 -22.20
N LYS A 729 -5.08 -42.69 -20.88
CA LYS A 729 -4.29 -43.75 -20.22
C LYS A 729 -4.88 -45.16 -20.44
N LEU A 730 -6.08 -45.26 -20.99
CA LEU A 730 -6.76 -46.53 -21.23
C LEU A 730 -6.34 -47.12 -22.58
N PHE A 731 -6.02 -48.41 -22.59
CA PHE A 731 -5.84 -49.17 -23.83
C PHE A 731 -7.06 -50.05 -24.04
N ILE A 732 -7.82 -49.77 -25.10
CA ILE A 732 -8.98 -50.56 -25.49
C ILE A 732 -8.50 -51.58 -26.53
N SER A 733 -8.46 -52.86 -26.16
CA SER A 733 -8.06 -53.93 -27.08
C SER A 733 -9.27 -54.35 -27.95
N PRO A 734 -9.14 -54.39 -29.28
CA PRO A 734 -10.26 -54.67 -30.19
C PRO A 734 -10.73 -56.14 -30.21
N ASN A 735 -10.14 -57.03 -29.40
CA ASN A 735 -10.36 -58.48 -29.48
C ASN A 735 -11.37 -59.06 -28.48
N ILE A 736 -12.12 -58.23 -27.74
CA ILE A 736 -13.12 -58.67 -26.75
C ILE A 736 -14.45 -57.98 -27.03
N GLN A 737 -15.54 -58.74 -27.18
CA GLN A 737 -16.85 -58.28 -27.64
C GLN A 737 -17.50 -57.20 -26.76
N VAL A 738 -17.19 -57.18 -25.46
CA VAL A 738 -17.60 -56.13 -24.49
C VAL A 738 -16.93 -54.77 -24.77
N TYR A 739 -15.75 -54.77 -25.39
CA TYR A 739 -15.02 -53.55 -25.73
C TYR A 739 -15.44 -52.96 -27.08
N MET A 740 -16.09 -53.74 -27.96
CA MET A 740 -16.64 -53.23 -29.23
C MET A 740 -17.84 -52.29 -29.02
N GLU A 741 -18.75 -52.61 -28.08
CA GLU A 741 -19.87 -51.71 -27.72
C GLU A 741 -19.36 -50.43 -27.02
N PHE A 742 -18.29 -50.58 -26.22
CA PHE A 742 -17.60 -49.47 -25.57
C PHE A 742 -16.96 -48.51 -26.59
N GLU A 743 -16.24 -49.05 -27.58
CA GLU A 743 -15.57 -48.31 -28.64
C GLU A 743 -16.57 -47.50 -29.49
N CYS A 744 -17.69 -48.11 -29.91
CA CYS A 744 -18.71 -47.45 -30.72
C CYS A 744 -19.51 -46.37 -29.96
N GLN A 745 -19.68 -46.47 -28.64
CA GLN A 745 -20.48 -45.52 -27.86
C GLN A 745 -19.67 -44.41 -27.19
N VAL A 746 -18.41 -44.68 -26.82
CA VAL A 746 -17.61 -43.80 -25.97
C VAL A 746 -16.67 -42.91 -26.79
N LEU A 747 -15.92 -43.46 -27.75
CA LEU A 747 -14.93 -42.69 -28.51
C LEU A 747 -15.54 -41.52 -29.30
N PRO A 748 -16.68 -41.66 -30.02
CA PRO A 748 -17.32 -40.53 -30.70
C PRO A 748 -17.80 -39.45 -29.73
N ARG A 749 -18.20 -39.84 -28.51
CA ARG A 749 -18.66 -38.89 -27.48
C ARG A 749 -17.50 -38.12 -26.87
N ILE A 750 -16.34 -38.75 -26.66
CA ILE A 750 -15.12 -38.06 -26.23
C ILE A 750 -14.73 -37.01 -27.27
N SER A 751 -14.73 -37.36 -28.57
CA SER A 751 -14.47 -36.43 -29.66
C SER A 751 -15.43 -35.23 -29.63
N GLY A 752 -16.73 -35.49 -29.46
CA GLY A 752 -17.76 -34.45 -29.35
C GLY A 752 -17.60 -33.56 -28.12
N LEU A 753 -17.23 -34.12 -26.96
CA LEU A 753 -16.99 -33.39 -25.73
C LEU A 753 -15.78 -32.45 -25.85
N PHE A 754 -14.64 -32.94 -26.33
CA PHE A 754 -13.47 -32.09 -26.57
C PHE A 754 -13.74 -31.00 -27.62
N ASN A 755 -14.48 -31.32 -28.68
CA ASN A 755 -14.86 -30.34 -29.70
C ASN A 755 -15.74 -29.21 -29.11
N GLY A 756 -16.73 -29.58 -28.28
CA GLY A 756 -17.58 -28.63 -27.57
C GLY A 756 -16.81 -27.74 -26.59
N LEU A 757 -15.84 -28.32 -25.88
CA LEU A 757 -14.97 -27.59 -24.95
C LEU A 757 -13.95 -26.67 -25.66
N LEU A 758 -13.39 -27.09 -26.79
CA LEU A 758 -12.47 -26.27 -27.60
C LEU A 758 -13.18 -25.08 -28.28
N SER A 759 -14.50 -25.13 -28.33
CA SER A 759 -15.36 -24.05 -28.82
C SER A 759 -15.83 -23.10 -27.71
N HIS A 760 -15.36 -23.28 -26.48
CA HIS A 760 -15.79 -22.48 -25.34
C HIS A 760 -15.31 -21.02 -25.45
N PRO A 761 -16.16 -20.02 -25.14
CA PRO A 761 -15.82 -18.60 -25.33
C PRO A 761 -14.83 -18.06 -24.29
N SER A 762 -14.79 -18.63 -23.08
CA SER A 762 -13.85 -18.20 -22.04
C SER A 762 -12.43 -18.62 -22.39
N TRP A 763 -11.52 -17.65 -22.45
CA TRP A 763 -10.11 -17.88 -22.77
C TRP A 763 -9.40 -18.74 -21.71
N LEU A 764 -9.78 -18.60 -20.43
CA LEU A 764 -9.16 -19.35 -19.32
C LEU A 764 -9.53 -20.83 -19.39
N ILE A 765 -10.82 -21.11 -19.60
CA ILE A 765 -11.30 -22.48 -19.84
C ILE A 765 -10.64 -23.02 -21.11
N LEU A 766 -10.64 -22.26 -22.21
CA LEU A 766 -10.01 -22.68 -23.46
C LEU A 766 -8.53 -23.05 -23.28
N HIS A 767 -7.78 -22.32 -22.46
CA HIS A 767 -6.38 -22.66 -22.15
C HIS A 767 -6.26 -24.02 -21.45
N HIS A 768 -7.07 -24.28 -20.41
CA HIS A 768 -7.10 -25.58 -19.74
C HIS A 768 -7.61 -26.70 -20.64
N VAL A 769 -8.53 -26.41 -21.56
CA VAL A 769 -8.99 -27.38 -22.57
C VAL A 769 -7.85 -27.75 -23.52
N LEU A 770 -7.07 -26.76 -23.99
CA LEU A 770 -5.92 -26.99 -24.86
C LEU A 770 -4.84 -27.83 -24.16
N GLU A 771 -4.56 -27.55 -22.88
CA GLU A 771 -3.64 -28.34 -22.06
C GLU A 771 -4.16 -29.78 -21.86
N GLY A 772 -5.41 -29.94 -21.43
CA GLY A 772 -6.03 -31.25 -21.21
C GLY A 772 -6.16 -32.09 -22.49
N PHE A 773 -6.51 -31.47 -23.61
CA PHE A 773 -6.54 -32.11 -24.92
C PHE A 773 -5.13 -32.48 -25.39
N GLY A 774 -4.13 -31.63 -25.15
CA GLY A 774 -2.73 -31.92 -25.42
C GLY A 774 -2.24 -33.16 -24.67
N LEU A 775 -2.51 -33.22 -23.35
CA LEU A 775 -2.18 -34.38 -22.51
C LEU A 775 -2.88 -35.66 -22.99
N PHE A 776 -4.15 -35.56 -23.38
CA PHE A 776 -4.88 -36.69 -23.95
C PHE A 776 -4.23 -37.16 -25.26
N ALA A 777 -3.98 -36.23 -26.19
CA ALA A 777 -3.44 -36.52 -27.51
C ALA A 777 -2.01 -37.10 -27.46
N GLU A 778 -1.21 -36.73 -26.46
CA GLU A 778 0.16 -37.25 -26.27
C GLU A 778 0.17 -38.70 -25.80
N ILE A 779 -0.81 -39.12 -24.98
CA ILE A 779 -0.80 -40.42 -24.28
C ILE A 779 -1.72 -41.45 -24.96
N THR A 780 -2.79 -41.01 -25.63
CA THR A 780 -3.84 -41.88 -26.16
C THR A 780 -3.36 -42.79 -27.29
N ASN A 781 -3.90 -44.01 -27.35
CA ASN A 781 -3.72 -44.93 -28.49
C ASN A 781 -4.85 -44.80 -29.54
N HIS A 782 -5.82 -43.92 -29.31
CA HIS A 782 -7.01 -43.75 -30.14
C HIS A 782 -6.90 -42.47 -30.99
N GLU A 783 -6.02 -42.48 -32.00
CA GLU A 783 -5.77 -41.33 -32.89
C GLU A 783 -7.04 -40.83 -33.61
N GLU A 784 -8.01 -41.72 -33.84
CA GLU A 784 -9.29 -41.36 -34.44
C GLU A 784 -10.04 -40.28 -33.65
N VAL A 785 -9.94 -40.28 -32.32
CA VAL A 785 -10.56 -39.28 -31.44
C VAL A 785 -9.97 -37.90 -31.71
N ILE A 786 -8.65 -37.82 -31.94
CA ILE A 786 -7.96 -36.58 -32.27
C ILE A 786 -8.47 -36.05 -33.61
N SER A 787 -8.52 -36.91 -34.63
CA SER A 787 -8.99 -36.54 -35.97
C SER A 787 -10.45 -36.08 -36.00
N GLN A 788 -11.32 -36.73 -35.22
CA GLN A 788 -12.75 -36.42 -35.12
C GLN A 788 -13.04 -35.20 -34.23
N THR A 789 -12.15 -34.87 -33.29
CA THR A 789 -12.25 -33.64 -32.48
C THR A 789 -11.94 -32.41 -33.34
N LEU A 790 -10.93 -32.51 -34.20
CA LEU A 790 -10.39 -31.42 -35.02
C LEU A 790 -11.12 -31.28 -36.36
N THR A 791 -12.45 -31.16 -36.35
CA THR A 791 -13.25 -31.09 -37.59
C THR A 791 -13.38 -29.67 -38.16
N SER A 792 -13.29 -28.64 -37.31
CA SER A 792 -13.33 -27.22 -37.72
C SER A 792 -11.93 -26.65 -37.93
N GLU A 793 -11.73 -25.91 -39.03
CA GLU A 793 -10.46 -25.21 -39.31
C GLU A 793 -10.11 -24.17 -38.22
N GLU A 794 -11.11 -23.57 -37.59
CA GLU A 794 -10.89 -22.62 -36.48
C GLU A 794 -10.26 -23.33 -35.26
N ILE A 795 -10.81 -24.49 -34.89
CA ILE A 795 -10.31 -25.29 -33.75
C ILE A 795 -8.92 -25.84 -34.07
N LYS A 796 -8.70 -26.35 -35.29
CA LYS A 796 -7.37 -26.79 -35.75
C LYS A 796 -6.35 -25.68 -35.60
N THR A 797 -6.69 -24.46 -36.04
CA THR A 797 -5.79 -23.30 -35.95
C THR A 797 -5.46 -22.95 -34.50
N LYS A 798 -6.46 -22.96 -33.59
CA LYS A 798 -6.23 -22.71 -32.15
C LYS A 798 -5.28 -23.74 -31.53
N VAL A 799 -5.50 -25.03 -31.79
CA VAL A 799 -4.66 -26.12 -31.29
C VAL A 799 -3.25 -26.06 -31.87
N LEU A 800 -3.12 -25.82 -33.19
CA LEU A 800 -1.83 -25.67 -33.84
C LEU A 800 -1.04 -24.50 -33.24
N ASN A 801 -1.67 -23.34 -33.06
CA ASN A 801 -1.02 -22.17 -32.46
C ASN A 801 -0.53 -22.44 -31.03
N TYR A 802 -1.31 -23.19 -30.23
CA TYR A 802 -0.90 -23.61 -28.89
C TYR A 802 0.31 -24.54 -28.93
N LEU A 803 0.26 -25.59 -29.75
CA LEU A 803 1.36 -26.57 -29.89
C LEU A 803 2.64 -25.94 -30.44
N SER A 804 2.52 -25.00 -31.38
CA SER A 804 3.66 -24.25 -31.92
C SER A 804 4.15 -23.13 -30.99
N LYS A 805 3.52 -22.94 -29.82
CA LYS A 805 3.82 -21.87 -28.85
C LYS A 805 3.81 -20.48 -29.50
N THR A 806 2.92 -20.27 -30.47
CA THR A 806 2.81 -19.00 -31.17
C THR A 806 2.17 -17.97 -30.25
N VAL A 807 2.95 -16.97 -29.82
CA VAL A 807 2.44 -15.87 -29.00
C VAL A 807 1.91 -14.77 -29.92
N SER A 808 0.60 -14.51 -29.86
CA SER A 808 -0.04 -13.42 -30.59
C SER A 808 0.37 -12.07 -29.99
N HIS A 809 1.28 -11.35 -30.66
CA HIS A 809 1.79 -10.02 -30.32
C HIS A 809 2.54 -9.88 -28.98
N GLN A 810 3.83 -9.52 -29.02
CA GLN A 810 4.54 -8.99 -27.86
C GLN A 810 4.04 -7.58 -27.57
N GLU A 811 3.28 -7.44 -26.50
CA GLU A 811 2.93 -6.15 -25.90
C GLU A 811 4.21 -5.42 -25.44
N SER A 812 4.30 -4.10 -25.66
CA SER A 812 5.44 -3.32 -25.14
C SER A 812 5.38 -3.22 -23.61
N GLU A 813 6.51 -2.96 -22.96
CA GLU A 813 6.55 -2.83 -21.50
C GLU A 813 5.68 -1.67 -21.01
N GLU A 814 5.62 -0.57 -21.75
CA GLU A 814 4.79 0.60 -21.43
C GLU A 814 3.30 0.29 -21.58
N ALA A 815 2.89 -0.38 -22.65
CA ALA A 815 1.50 -0.78 -22.87
C ALA A 815 1.03 -1.76 -21.78
N ARG A 816 1.88 -2.74 -21.44
CA ARG A 816 1.63 -3.66 -20.33
C ARG A 816 1.49 -2.92 -19.01
N PHE A 817 2.34 -1.92 -18.77
CA PHE A 817 2.34 -1.13 -17.54
C PHE A 817 1.04 -0.34 -17.37
N GLU A 818 0.58 0.38 -18.39
CA GLU A 818 -0.68 1.12 -18.36
C GLU A 818 -1.87 0.20 -18.15
N ARG A 819 -1.92 -0.95 -18.84
CA ARG A 819 -2.96 -1.96 -18.63
C ARG A 819 -2.99 -2.49 -17.19
N LEU A 820 -1.83 -2.72 -16.58
CA LEU A 820 -1.75 -3.15 -15.18
C LEU A 820 -2.20 -2.06 -14.19
N LYS A 821 -2.00 -0.77 -14.51
CA LYS A 821 -2.58 0.32 -13.72
C LYS A 821 -4.10 0.31 -13.76
N GLU A 822 -4.69 0.10 -14.94
CA GLU A 822 -6.15 -0.01 -15.08
C GLU A 822 -6.68 -1.20 -14.28
N TRP A 823 -6.03 -2.36 -14.39
CA TRP A 823 -6.42 -3.59 -13.69
C TRP A 823 -6.34 -3.47 -12.17
N ARG A 824 -5.45 -2.61 -11.64
CA ARG A 824 -5.38 -2.32 -10.19
C ARG A 824 -6.73 -1.92 -9.64
N SER A 825 -7.35 -0.92 -10.25
CA SER A 825 -8.63 -0.39 -9.78
C SER A 825 -9.74 -1.45 -9.79
N VAL A 826 -9.70 -2.33 -10.79
CA VAL A 826 -10.67 -3.44 -10.95
C VAL A 826 -10.45 -4.50 -9.87
N ILE A 827 -9.21 -4.91 -9.63
CA ILE A 827 -8.86 -5.94 -8.63
C ILE A 827 -9.11 -5.42 -7.21
N GLU A 828 -8.72 -4.18 -6.91
CA GLU A 828 -8.96 -3.56 -5.59
C GLU A 828 -10.46 -3.51 -5.30
N LYS A 829 -11.26 -2.99 -6.24
CA LYS A 829 -12.72 -2.94 -6.11
C LYS A 829 -13.34 -4.34 -5.95
N HIS A 830 -12.85 -5.33 -6.70
CA HIS A 830 -13.32 -6.71 -6.56
C HIS A 830 -13.00 -7.28 -5.16
N CYS A 831 -11.79 -7.06 -4.64
CA CYS A 831 -11.42 -7.52 -3.30
C CYS A 831 -12.27 -6.82 -2.21
N GLU A 832 -12.48 -5.51 -2.34
CA GLU A 832 -13.34 -4.75 -1.42
C GLU A 832 -14.79 -5.25 -1.44
N GLN A 833 -15.33 -5.57 -2.61
CA GLN A 833 -16.67 -6.15 -2.74
C GLN A 833 -16.77 -7.50 -2.04
N MET A 834 -15.82 -8.41 -2.27
CA MET A 834 -15.76 -9.71 -1.60
C MET A 834 -15.72 -9.56 -0.07
N GLU A 835 -14.93 -8.61 0.44
CA GLU A 835 -14.81 -8.35 1.88
C GLU A 835 -16.04 -7.64 2.48
N CYS A 836 -16.77 -6.82 1.72
CA CYS A 836 -17.99 -6.15 2.17
C CYS A 836 -19.21 -7.09 2.17
N GLU A 837 -19.32 -7.96 1.17
CA GLU A 837 -20.42 -8.94 1.06
C GLU A 837 -20.39 -9.93 2.24
N ASP A 838 -19.20 -10.37 2.67
CA ASP A 838 -19.01 -11.22 3.85
C ASP A 838 -19.29 -10.52 5.19
N ASN A 839 -19.14 -9.19 5.27
CA ASN A 839 -19.37 -8.40 6.48
C ASN A 839 -20.83 -7.96 6.67
N SER A 840 -21.66 -8.09 5.64
CA SER A 840 -23.10 -7.98 5.83
C SER A 840 -23.56 -9.22 6.62
N PRO A 841 -24.33 -9.07 7.74
CA PRO A 841 -24.98 -10.24 8.30
C PRO A 841 -25.77 -10.83 7.15
N VAL A 842 -25.48 -12.08 6.79
CA VAL A 842 -26.14 -12.82 5.72
C VAL A 842 -27.64 -12.56 5.86
N GLN A 843 -28.13 -11.53 5.15
CA GLN A 843 -29.46 -11.57 4.61
C GLN A 843 -29.28 -12.70 3.65
N THR A 844 -29.63 -13.89 4.11
CA THR A 844 -29.86 -15.06 3.28
C THR A 844 -30.35 -14.51 1.96
N PRO A 845 -29.52 -14.53 0.90
CA PRO A 845 -30.07 -14.36 -0.43
C PRO A 845 -31.13 -15.43 -0.43
N LEU A 846 -32.39 -15.01 -0.56
CA LEU A 846 -33.56 -15.88 -0.63
C LEU A 846 -33.12 -17.05 -1.48
N THR A 847 -32.73 -18.10 -0.78
CA THR A 847 -32.35 -19.34 -1.38
C THR A 847 -33.71 -19.73 -1.87
N GLU A 848 -33.87 -19.84 -3.18
CA GLU A 848 -34.92 -20.69 -3.72
C GLU A 848 -34.61 -22.10 -3.19
N GLU A 849 -34.92 -22.32 -1.90
CA GLU A 849 -35.34 -23.61 -1.43
C GLU A 849 -36.41 -24.06 -2.43
N PRO A 850 -36.36 -25.30 -2.96
CA PRO A 850 -37.60 -25.94 -3.31
C PRO A 850 -38.39 -25.98 -2.02
N CYS A 851 -39.34 -25.05 -1.88
CA CYS A 851 -40.12 -24.82 -0.68
C CYS A 851 -40.42 -26.16 0.00
N PRO A 852 -40.05 -26.41 1.28
CA PRO A 852 -40.99 -27.16 2.09
C PRO A 852 -42.27 -26.33 1.99
N LYS A 853 -43.35 -26.94 1.49
CA LYS A 853 -44.68 -26.32 1.36
C LYS A 853 -44.81 -25.23 2.43
N ARG A 854 -44.89 -23.95 2.01
CA ARG A 854 -45.10 -22.81 2.91
C ARG A 854 -45.94 -23.27 4.08
N ALA A 855 -45.45 -23.07 5.31
CA ALA A 855 -46.38 -22.97 6.43
C ALA A 855 -47.41 -21.93 5.98
N ARG A 856 -48.63 -22.40 5.74
CA ARG A 856 -49.76 -21.59 5.30
C ARG A 856 -49.79 -20.40 6.25
N GLN A 857 -49.72 -19.18 5.72
CA GLN A 857 -50.31 -18.05 6.42
C GLN A 857 -51.71 -18.53 6.84
N GLU A 858 -52.00 -18.47 8.14
CA GLU A 858 -53.29 -18.87 8.69
C GLU A 858 -54.39 -18.12 7.92
N THR A 859 -54.92 -18.79 6.91
CA THR A 859 -56.14 -18.40 6.23
C THR A 859 -57.20 -18.44 7.29
N LYS A 860 -57.80 -17.28 7.58
CA LYS A 860 -58.90 -17.16 8.54
C LYS A 860 -59.86 -18.31 8.26
N VAL A 861 -60.14 -19.11 9.29
CA VAL A 861 -60.85 -20.39 9.18
C VAL A 861 -62.13 -20.30 8.32
N GLU A 862 -62.82 -19.15 8.34
CA GLU A 862 -63.96 -18.85 7.46
C GLU A 862 -63.66 -18.93 5.95
N GLU A 863 -62.51 -18.44 5.48
CA GLU A 863 -62.13 -18.47 4.06
C GLU A 863 -61.85 -19.91 3.58
N GLU A 864 -61.38 -20.79 4.47
CA GLU A 864 -61.24 -22.22 4.15
C GLU A 864 -62.59 -22.92 4.08
N TYR A 865 -63.51 -22.64 5.02
CA TYR A 865 -64.89 -23.15 4.96
C TYR A 865 -65.59 -22.74 3.65
N GLU A 866 -65.51 -21.46 3.29
CA GLU A 866 -66.08 -20.92 2.04
C GLU A 866 -65.50 -21.64 0.81
N ARG A 867 -64.17 -21.82 0.77
CA ARG A 867 -63.49 -22.48 -0.35
C ARG A 867 -63.86 -23.96 -0.47
N TYR A 868 -63.94 -24.68 0.65
CA TYR A 868 -64.32 -26.10 0.64
C TYR A 868 -65.80 -26.27 0.26
N LEU A 869 -66.68 -25.39 0.74
CA LEU A 869 -68.11 -25.41 0.38
C LEU A 869 -68.31 -25.09 -1.11
N GLN A 870 -67.65 -24.06 -1.65
CA GLN A 870 -67.73 -23.74 -3.09
C GLN A 870 -67.22 -24.89 -3.97
N THR A 871 -66.17 -25.60 -3.54
CA THR A 871 -65.64 -26.75 -4.25
C THR A 871 -66.62 -27.94 -4.21
N ALA A 872 -67.20 -28.21 -3.04
CA ALA A 872 -68.20 -29.27 -2.87
C ALA A 872 -69.47 -28.98 -3.67
N GLU A 873 -69.95 -27.73 -3.66
CA GLU A 873 -71.13 -27.30 -4.41
C GLU A 873 -70.90 -27.40 -5.93
N SER A 874 -69.73 -26.99 -6.40
CA SER A 874 -69.34 -27.12 -7.82
C SER A 874 -69.27 -28.59 -8.25
N ALA A 875 -68.72 -29.47 -7.40
CA ALA A 875 -68.67 -30.91 -7.68
C ALA A 875 -70.07 -31.55 -7.68
N LEU A 876 -70.97 -31.16 -6.78
CA LEU A 876 -72.36 -31.63 -6.75
C LEU A 876 -73.18 -31.12 -7.95
N LYS A 877 -72.97 -29.87 -8.37
CA LYS A 877 -73.58 -29.32 -9.60
C LYS A 877 -73.09 -30.07 -10.85
N ALA A 878 -71.80 -30.41 -10.92
CA ALA A 878 -71.26 -31.23 -12.00
C ALA A 878 -71.87 -32.65 -12.00
N LEU A 879 -72.06 -33.27 -10.83
CA LEU A 879 -72.75 -34.56 -10.70
C LEU A 879 -74.23 -34.47 -11.09
N GLN A 880 -74.93 -33.38 -10.74
CA GLN A 880 -76.30 -33.13 -11.18
C GLN A 880 -76.40 -32.94 -12.70
N ALA A 881 -75.43 -32.27 -13.33
CA ALA A 881 -75.38 -32.11 -14.78
C ALA A 881 -75.24 -33.46 -15.51
N ILE A 882 -74.53 -34.41 -14.90
CA ILE A 882 -74.38 -35.79 -15.42
C ILE A 882 -75.68 -36.59 -15.30
N VAL A 883 -76.50 -36.32 -14.27
CA VAL A 883 -77.80 -36.99 -14.01
C VAL A 883 -78.98 -36.23 -14.66
N GLY A 884 -78.70 -35.19 -15.44
CA GLY A 884 -79.70 -34.31 -16.08
C GLY A 884 -80.52 -34.98 -17.20
N PRO A 885 -81.64 -34.35 -17.63
CA PRO A 885 -82.77 -35.01 -18.30
C PRO A 885 -82.53 -35.50 -19.74
N GLY A 886 -81.28 -35.45 -20.23
CA GLY A 886 -80.92 -35.80 -21.60
C GLY A 886 -80.45 -37.25 -21.79
N HIS A 887 -80.06 -37.96 -20.74
CA HIS A 887 -79.54 -39.33 -20.83
C HIS A 887 -79.98 -40.21 -19.63
N ASN A 888 -80.76 -41.27 -19.89
CA ASN A 888 -81.13 -42.34 -18.93
C ASN A 888 -80.11 -43.50 -19.03
N PRO A 889 -79.95 -44.38 -18.00
CA PRO A 889 -80.86 -44.65 -16.88
C PRO A 889 -80.27 -44.26 -15.50
N SER A 890 -81.12 -44.35 -14.47
CA SER A 890 -80.87 -44.13 -13.04
C SER A 890 -79.40 -44.22 -12.57
N PRO A 891 -78.94 -43.30 -11.69
CA PRO A 891 -77.56 -43.33 -11.19
C PRO A 891 -77.26 -44.70 -10.55
N PRO A 892 -76.05 -45.26 -10.79
CA PRO A 892 -75.65 -46.54 -10.23
C PRO A 892 -75.88 -46.59 -8.72
N GLN A 893 -76.29 -47.76 -8.20
CA GLN A 893 -76.71 -47.89 -6.80
C GLN A 893 -75.64 -47.44 -5.80
N TRP A 894 -74.36 -47.66 -6.12
CA TRP A 894 -73.22 -47.18 -5.32
C TRP A 894 -73.11 -45.64 -5.27
N VAL A 895 -73.55 -44.94 -6.31
CA VAL A 895 -73.58 -43.46 -6.36
C VAL A 895 -74.65 -42.95 -5.40
N ARG A 896 -75.84 -43.57 -5.37
CA ARG A 896 -76.87 -43.23 -4.37
C ARG A 896 -76.39 -43.48 -2.95
N THR A 897 -75.77 -44.64 -2.68
CA THR A 897 -75.21 -44.94 -1.35
C THR A 897 -74.13 -43.93 -0.94
N ARG A 898 -73.27 -43.49 -1.87
CA ARG A 898 -72.27 -42.46 -1.58
C ARG A 898 -72.87 -41.07 -1.38
N LEU A 899 -73.94 -40.73 -2.10
CA LEU A 899 -74.69 -39.48 -1.89
C LEU A 899 -75.43 -39.48 -0.55
N GLU A 900 -75.99 -40.61 -0.11
CA GLU A 900 -76.59 -40.76 1.22
C GLU A 900 -75.54 -40.60 2.33
N VAL A 901 -74.35 -41.19 2.17
CA VAL A 901 -73.23 -41.00 3.12
C VAL A 901 -72.80 -39.53 3.17
N LEU A 902 -72.70 -38.85 2.02
CA LEU A 902 -72.41 -37.41 1.97
C LEU A 902 -73.52 -36.58 2.64
N GLN A 903 -74.79 -36.93 2.43
CA GLN A 903 -75.92 -36.25 3.07
C GLN A 903 -75.92 -36.44 4.59
N THR A 904 -75.49 -37.62 5.07
CA THR A 904 -75.32 -37.92 6.50
C THR A 904 -74.18 -37.09 7.12
N LEU A 905 -73.06 -36.95 6.40
CA LEU A 905 -71.94 -36.09 6.80
C LEU A 905 -72.34 -34.61 6.87
N ILE A 906 -73.12 -34.13 5.89
CA ILE A 906 -73.64 -32.75 5.89
C ILE A 906 -74.59 -32.53 7.09
N THR A 907 -75.44 -33.50 7.43
CA THR A 907 -76.32 -33.39 8.61
C THR A 907 -75.55 -33.45 9.92
N GLN A 908 -74.45 -34.23 10.00
CA GLN A 908 -73.57 -34.24 11.17
C GLN A 908 -72.86 -32.89 11.37
N ILE A 909 -72.32 -32.28 10.31
CA ILE A 909 -71.67 -30.96 10.39
C ILE A 909 -72.65 -29.89 10.87
N ASN A 910 -73.91 -29.95 10.43
CA ASN A 910 -74.96 -29.00 10.85
C ASN A 910 -75.53 -29.25 12.26
N THR A 911 -75.23 -30.39 12.90
CA THR A 911 -75.74 -30.74 14.25
C THR A 911 -74.67 -30.64 15.34
N THR A 912 -73.39 -30.48 14.99
CA THR A 912 -72.25 -30.38 15.91
C THR A 912 -72.01 -29.00 16.52
N THR A 913 -73.01 -28.12 16.62
CA THR A 913 -72.88 -26.81 17.30
C THR A 913 -73.73 -26.72 18.56
N VAL A 914 -73.51 -27.59 19.55
CA VAL A 914 -73.83 -27.29 20.95
C VAL A 914 -72.89 -28.08 21.85
N GLU A 915 -72.10 -27.36 22.65
CA GLU A 915 -71.45 -27.71 23.94
C GLU A 915 -69.97 -27.27 23.99
N GLU A 916 -69.77 -25.99 24.30
CA GLU A 916 -68.58 -25.49 25.02
C GLU A 916 -68.79 -25.69 26.53
N PRO A 917 -67.69 -25.83 27.28
CA PRO A 917 -67.15 -24.64 27.95
C PRO A 917 -65.68 -24.34 27.65
#